data_AF-A0A2D4TZU3-F1
#
_entry.id   AF-A0A2D4TZU3-F1
#
_cell.length_a   1.000
_cell.length_b   1.000
_cell.length_c   1.000
_cell.angle_alpha   90.00
_cell.angle_beta   90.00
_cell.angle_gamma   90.00
#
_symmetry.space_group_name_H-M   'P 1'
#
loop_
_entity.id
_entity.type
_entity.pdbx_description
1 polymer ?
#
loop_
_entity_poly.entity_id
_entity_poly.type
_entity_poly.pdbx_seq_one_letter_code
_entity_poly.pdbx_strand_id
1 'polypeptide(L)'
;MDHPGMREIADDVNLPPKTKAAFLEMYREGITDPRNLNYLFDTNHAILLSFRWAIDGIGAAPFRPLAILRQLESGQGWLPYPQLNSEIEQRTGQKVKIVTGDLPEAIMFPVFKHEDAAQFAAEPIDALSLWSRPADITDTLDEEMNCTISRKASHHARADITFTPAATFVQSSMDRADIVTSIDGQNTGFRLRLGEHAVLSAKLNGKVLSGQALAMVLRTGLTQAIQDHVESRIDAVLDAAAALDLTGTQEHVEGLLAGAIQTILGDTTITRSVRHLRTESLFTGYHAPGRKIDPTINFTRRVARIRKGKIQKGNTRLSFYGLTPDSRLHRAHAQYTDLLVPDFNTYTQKHVQTHDLAIQANYNELVMENIHVSENGLARWIEMDGLDRAIATHDAFFERKISQRHRRHSARHPLRVFGGTYPAECLLEAGVITVAKTYYSQYQYIVRRTQFFDSLGLFCFQSMDHASVLAHTKGLTMAQHRADKAKILAHVRDYRNLQRQQARLALQAQQQGDYREVIATLKHNLTRFEHIAEQSVVQMSSGLASALFHLRFHTHDVSAVDMANINQLWCQLHLGATTADQLLASVLTPAQQRNLTSSTSDYLAATSFAAEMANRLSRVIDSQLQCWSGTLDKLSALLSRPCTDGKAPISAYRAIIECSPYALDGHDNMFWNPSLTSFNQMLAKNLARITENVTLLSDIQANLRAIASQGRRQVTRKLSLASKLSVLTQRAA
;
A
#
# COMPACT_ATOMS: atom_id res chain seq x y z
N MET A 1 12.23 20.68 59.84
CA MET A 1 12.74 19.46 59.17
C MET A 1 11.52 18.59 58.96
N ASP A 2 10.74 18.90 57.92
CA ASP A 2 9.32 18.54 57.89
C ASP A 2 8.99 17.48 56.82
N HIS A 3 9.97 17.10 55.99
CA HIS A 3 9.81 16.05 54.98
C HIS A 3 10.15 14.66 55.56
N PRO A 4 9.28 13.64 55.44
CA PRO A 4 9.50 12.31 56.00
C PRO A 4 10.83 11.65 55.59
N GLY A 5 11.23 11.79 54.32
CA GLY A 5 12.51 11.25 53.83
C GLY A 5 13.76 11.93 54.40
N MET A 6 13.67 13.22 54.77
CA MET A 6 14.77 13.90 55.48
C MET A 6 14.91 13.40 56.92
N ARG A 7 13.79 13.02 57.56
CA ARG A 7 13.82 12.39 58.89
C ARG A 7 14.40 10.99 58.83
N GLU A 8 14.03 10.18 57.84
CA GLU A 8 14.59 8.83 57.69
C GLU A 8 16.12 8.85 57.53
N ILE A 9 16.66 9.76 56.70
CA ILE A 9 18.11 9.92 56.56
C ILE A 9 18.73 10.46 57.86
N ALA A 10 18.08 11.41 58.53
CA ALA A 10 18.56 11.99 59.78
C ALA A 10 18.58 10.98 60.95
N ASP A 11 17.63 10.04 60.97
CA ASP A 11 17.43 9.08 62.06
C ASP A 11 18.10 7.72 61.79
N ASP A 12 18.64 7.47 60.58
CA ASP A 12 19.34 6.22 60.26
C ASP A 12 20.66 6.08 61.04
N VAL A 13 20.69 5.15 61.99
CA VAL A 13 21.83 4.89 62.89
C VAL A 13 23.03 4.27 62.15
N ASN A 14 22.81 3.69 60.97
CA ASN A 14 23.84 2.99 60.20
C ASN A 14 24.66 3.91 59.29
N LEU A 15 24.24 5.18 59.12
CA LEU A 15 24.94 6.14 58.28
C LEU A 15 25.97 6.95 59.07
N PRO A 16 27.27 6.95 58.67
CA PRO A 16 28.28 7.81 59.27
C PRO A 16 27.91 9.30 59.16
N PRO A 17 28.29 10.16 60.14
CA PRO A 17 27.83 11.56 60.19
C PRO A 17 28.14 12.39 58.94
N LYS A 18 29.32 12.17 58.33
CA LYS A 18 29.74 12.87 57.10
C LYS A 18 28.89 12.47 55.90
N THR A 19 28.56 11.17 55.79
CA THR A 19 27.72 10.61 54.74
C THR A 19 26.26 11.04 54.92
N LYS A 20 25.78 11.10 56.17
CA LYS A 20 24.44 11.60 56.53
C LYS A 20 24.27 13.07 56.17
N ALA A 21 25.27 13.92 56.45
CA ALA A 21 25.25 15.32 56.04
C ALA A 21 25.20 15.48 54.52
N ALA A 22 26.05 14.75 53.78
CA ALA A 22 26.07 14.77 52.32
C ALA A 22 24.75 14.27 51.69
N PHE A 23 24.14 13.21 52.25
CA PHE A 23 22.84 12.73 51.77
C PHE A 23 21.69 13.70 52.06
N LEU A 24 21.70 14.34 53.24
CA LEU A 24 20.70 15.37 53.56
C LEU A 24 20.87 16.60 52.67
N GLU A 25 22.10 16.97 52.32
CA GLU A 25 22.41 18.06 51.39
C GLU A 25 21.94 17.72 49.97
N MET A 26 22.31 16.55 49.44
CA MET A 26 21.85 16.05 48.13
C MET A 26 20.32 15.94 48.06
N TYR A 27 19.67 15.42 49.11
CA TYR A 27 18.21 15.28 49.15
C TYR A 27 17.51 16.64 49.26
N ARG A 28 18.12 17.60 49.97
CA ARG A 28 17.64 18.98 50.04
C ARG A 28 17.77 19.66 48.68
N GLU A 29 18.94 19.60 48.04
CA GLU A 29 19.18 20.11 46.69
C GLU A 29 18.24 19.47 45.66
N GLY A 30 18.02 18.16 45.76
CA GLY A 30 17.11 17.40 44.90
C GLY A 30 15.64 17.78 45.04
N ILE A 31 15.20 18.21 46.23
CA ILE A 31 13.83 18.67 46.48
C ILE A 31 13.66 20.17 46.19
N THR A 32 14.69 20.98 46.41
CA THR A 32 14.61 22.43 46.22
C THR A 32 14.84 22.87 44.78
N ASP A 33 15.57 22.10 43.97
CA ASP A 33 15.69 22.35 42.53
C ASP A 33 14.48 21.74 41.79
N PRO A 34 13.58 22.57 41.22
CA PRO A 34 12.44 22.06 40.45
C PRO A 34 12.87 21.23 39.23
N ARG A 35 14.14 21.29 38.82
CA ARG A 35 14.71 20.51 37.72
C ARG A 35 15.13 19.09 38.15
N ASN A 36 15.39 18.86 39.43
CA ASN A 36 15.77 17.56 40.00
C ASN A 36 14.56 16.68 40.35
N LEU A 37 13.38 17.28 40.51
CA LEU A 37 12.12 16.60 40.23
C LEU A 37 12.10 16.36 38.72
N ASN A 38 12.67 15.25 38.26
CA ASN A 38 12.62 14.83 36.86
C ASN A 38 11.22 15.15 36.32
N TYR A 39 11.11 16.16 35.43
CA TYR A 39 9.94 16.30 34.58
C TYR A 39 9.98 15.09 33.65
N LEU A 40 9.51 13.94 34.15
CA LEU A 40 9.32 12.72 33.37
C LEU A 40 8.26 12.93 32.28
N PHE A 41 7.59 14.09 32.28
CA PHE A 41 6.54 14.46 31.37
C PHE A 41 6.63 15.95 31.05
N ASP A 42 6.88 16.28 29.79
CA ASP A 42 7.01 17.64 29.26
C ASP A 42 6.04 17.85 28.07
N THR A 43 6.19 18.99 27.36
CA THR A 43 5.41 19.29 26.15
C THR A 43 5.56 18.22 25.08
N ASN A 44 6.75 17.67 24.85
CA ASN A 44 6.98 16.62 23.85
C ASN A 44 6.18 15.36 24.20
N HIS A 45 6.23 14.94 25.46
CA HIS A 45 5.46 13.81 25.97
C HIS A 45 3.95 14.05 25.87
N ALA A 46 3.48 15.26 26.19
CA ALA A 46 2.07 15.62 26.08
C ALA A 46 1.56 15.61 24.64
N ILE A 47 2.37 16.08 23.69
CA ILE A 47 2.07 16.05 22.25
C ILE A 47 2.05 14.61 21.73
N LEU A 48 3.07 13.82 22.04
CA LEU A 48 3.14 12.41 21.66
C LEU A 48 1.96 11.61 22.23
N LEU A 49 1.60 11.85 23.49
CA LEU A 49 0.47 11.18 24.13
C LEU A 49 -0.86 11.62 23.51
N SER A 50 -1.02 12.91 23.17
CA SER A 50 -2.19 13.43 22.46
C SER A 50 -2.37 12.76 21.10
N PHE A 51 -1.27 12.55 20.38
CA PHE A 51 -1.25 11.78 19.13
C PHE A 51 -1.66 10.32 19.35
N ARG A 52 -1.06 9.63 20.32
CA ARG A 52 -1.36 8.21 20.60
C ARG A 52 -2.81 8.00 21.01
N TRP A 53 -3.33 8.86 21.90
CA TRP A 53 -4.72 8.78 22.34
C TRP A 53 -5.70 8.94 21.19
N ALA A 54 -5.39 9.83 20.23
CA ALA A 54 -6.21 10.03 19.05
C ALA A 54 -6.23 8.79 18.13
N ILE A 55 -5.08 8.16 17.85
CA ILE A 55 -5.04 6.98 16.97
C ILE A 55 -5.52 5.69 17.65
N ASP A 56 -5.41 5.58 18.98
CA ASP A 56 -5.85 4.40 19.74
C ASP A 56 -7.34 4.44 20.09
N GLY A 57 -8.01 5.57 19.83
CA GLY A 57 -9.44 5.69 20.07
C GLY A 57 -9.78 5.93 21.55
N ILE A 58 -8.91 6.58 22.32
CA ILE A 58 -9.14 6.81 23.75
C ILE A 58 -10.24 7.87 23.94
N GLY A 59 -11.26 7.56 24.74
CA GLY A 59 -12.44 8.39 25.02
C GLY A 59 -12.15 9.68 25.78
N ALA A 60 -11.37 10.57 25.17
CA ALA A 60 -10.96 11.85 25.69
C ALA A 60 -11.18 12.95 24.64
N ALA A 61 -11.26 14.20 25.13
CA ALA A 61 -11.28 15.37 24.27
C ALA A 61 -9.99 15.47 23.43
N PRO A 62 -10.04 16.11 22.25
CA PRO A 62 -8.85 16.41 21.45
C PRO A 62 -7.76 17.08 22.30
N PHE A 63 -6.48 16.71 22.12
CA PHE A 63 -5.33 17.29 22.85
C PHE A 63 -5.44 17.27 24.39
N ARG A 64 -6.22 16.35 24.97
CA ARG A 64 -6.42 16.29 26.43
C ARG A 64 -5.13 16.21 27.26
N PRO A 65 -4.11 15.40 26.90
CA PRO A 65 -2.84 15.39 27.64
C PRO A 65 -2.17 16.76 27.69
N LEU A 66 -2.17 17.50 26.58
CA LEU A 66 -1.61 18.86 26.53
C LEU A 66 -2.39 19.82 27.42
N ALA A 67 -3.73 19.76 27.40
CA ALA A 67 -4.57 20.59 28.27
C ALA A 67 -4.34 20.29 29.76
N ILE A 68 -4.14 19.02 30.13
CA ILE A 68 -3.80 18.64 31.50
C ILE A 68 -2.45 19.25 31.90
N LEU A 69 -1.42 19.15 31.04
CA LEU A 69 -0.12 19.73 31.30
C LEU A 69 -0.23 21.25 31.54
N ARG A 70 -0.91 21.98 30.66
CA ARG A 70 -1.13 23.44 30.82
C ARG A 70 -1.89 23.81 32.09
N GLN A 71 -2.87 23.01 32.50
CA GLN A 71 -3.60 23.22 33.76
C GLN A 71 -2.69 23.02 34.98
N LEU A 72 -1.74 22.08 34.92
CA LEU A 72 -0.77 21.85 35.99
C LEU A 72 0.28 22.96 36.03
N GLU A 73 0.82 23.36 34.87
CA GLU A 73 1.78 24.47 34.75
C GLU A 73 1.20 25.80 35.25
N SER A 74 -0.11 26.03 35.05
CA SER A 74 -0.82 27.21 35.54
C SER A 74 -1.31 27.10 36.99
N GLY A 75 -1.05 25.97 37.68
CA GLY A 75 -1.48 25.73 39.06
C GLY A 75 -2.99 25.56 39.24
N GLN A 76 -3.76 25.38 38.16
CA GLN A 76 -5.22 25.25 38.17
C GLN A 76 -5.71 23.82 38.40
N GLY A 77 -4.81 22.86 38.58
CA GLY A 77 -5.15 21.46 38.80
C GLY A 77 -4.09 20.70 39.57
N TRP A 78 -4.44 19.49 40.00
CA TRP A 78 -3.52 18.51 40.54
C TRP A 78 -3.87 17.16 39.93
N LEU A 79 -2.86 16.36 39.57
CA LEU A 79 -3.06 14.97 39.21
C LEU A 79 -3.14 14.18 40.54
N PRO A 80 -4.31 13.64 40.91
CA PRO A 80 -4.38 12.81 42.09
C PRO A 80 -3.50 11.58 41.89
N TYR A 81 -2.74 11.23 42.92
CA TYR A 81 -2.07 9.93 42.95
C TYR A 81 -3.10 8.83 42.70
N PRO A 82 -2.77 7.80 41.90
CA PRO A 82 -3.66 6.68 41.70
C PRO A 82 -4.02 6.09 43.06
N GLN A 83 -5.31 6.02 43.33
CA GLN A 83 -5.81 5.58 44.63
C GLN A 83 -5.33 4.15 44.89
N LEU A 84 -4.90 3.89 46.13
CA LEU A 84 -4.58 2.54 46.56
C LEU A 84 -5.84 1.66 46.48
N ASN A 85 -5.65 0.36 46.27
CA ASN A 85 -6.78 -0.59 46.27
C ASN A 85 -7.63 -0.40 47.53
N SER A 86 -7.01 -0.28 48.71
CA SER A 86 -7.69 -0.02 49.98
C SER A 86 -8.53 1.26 50.00
N GLU A 87 -8.08 2.33 49.34
CA GLU A 87 -8.81 3.61 49.26
C GLU A 87 -10.01 3.50 48.31
N ILE A 88 -9.85 2.79 47.19
CA ILE A 88 -10.95 2.50 46.27
C ILE A 88 -11.99 1.62 46.98
N GLU A 89 -11.54 0.62 47.74
CA GLU A 89 -12.41 -0.26 48.53
C GLU A 89 -13.22 0.51 49.57
N GLN A 90 -12.57 1.39 50.33
CA GLN A 90 -13.23 2.23 51.31
C GLN A 90 -14.24 3.19 50.67
N ARG A 91 -13.92 3.78 49.52
CA ARG A 91 -14.81 4.71 48.82
C ARG A 91 -16.02 4.03 48.19
N THR A 92 -15.82 2.85 47.59
CA THR A 92 -16.87 2.16 46.82
C THR A 92 -17.62 1.12 47.63
N GLY A 93 -17.12 0.74 48.81
CA GLY A 93 -17.62 -0.39 49.60
C GLY A 93 -17.39 -1.75 48.94
N GLN A 94 -16.71 -1.79 47.79
CA GLN A 94 -16.46 -3.00 47.02
C GLN A 94 -15.00 -3.39 47.19
N LYS A 95 -14.74 -4.62 47.66
CA LYS A 95 -13.37 -5.17 47.64
C LYS A 95 -12.83 -5.13 46.20
N VAL A 96 -11.72 -4.43 46.00
CA VAL A 96 -10.90 -4.41 44.80
C VAL A 96 -10.18 -5.75 44.78
N LYS A 97 -10.94 -6.76 44.37
CA LYS A 97 -10.35 -8.03 44.00
C LYS A 97 -9.59 -7.77 42.71
N ILE A 98 -8.27 -8.04 42.72
CA ILE A 98 -7.58 -8.39 41.48
C ILE A 98 -8.50 -9.37 40.77
N VAL A 99 -8.91 -9.06 39.53
CA VAL A 99 -9.84 -9.89 38.77
C VAL A 99 -9.25 -11.30 38.65
N THR A 100 -9.62 -12.12 39.61
CA THR A 100 -9.25 -13.52 39.80
C THR A 100 -10.45 -14.41 39.46
N GLY A 101 -11.62 -13.80 39.26
CA GLY A 101 -12.79 -14.41 38.62
C GLY A 101 -12.74 -14.28 37.09
N ASP A 102 -13.72 -14.90 36.42
CA ASP A 102 -13.84 -14.86 34.97
C ASP A 102 -14.01 -13.41 34.50
N LEU A 103 -13.19 -12.99 33.52
CA LEU A 103 -13.41 -11.71 32.85
C LEU A 103 -14.83 -11.72 32.25
N PRO A 104 -15.55 -10.58 32.26
CA PRO A 104 -16.85 -10.50 31.59
C PRO A 104 -16.73 -10.98 30.15
N GLU A 105 -17.72 -11.76 29.67
CA GLU A 105 -17.72 -12.18 28.26
C GLU A 105 -17.73 -10.93 27.36
N ALA A 106 -16.97 -11.01 26.27
CA ALA A 106 -16.97 -9.98 25.25
C ALA A 106 -18.38 -9.79 24.65
N ILE A 107 -18.62 -8.64 24.04
CA ILE A 107 -19.86 -8.36 23.33
C ILE A 107 -19.48 -8.05 21.88
N MET A 108 -20.14 -8.72 20.94
CA MET A 108 -19.93 -8.50 19.52
C MET A 108 -20.90 -7.42 19.04
N PHE A 109 -20.42 -6.52 18.18
CA PHE A 109 -21.28 -5.59 17.44
C PHE A 109 -21.24 -5.97 15.96
N PRO A 110 -22.40 -6.25 15.33
CA PRO A 110 -22.46 -6.54 13.91
C PRO A 110 -22.22 -5.25 13.10
N VAL A 111 -21.50 -5.38 11.99
CA VAL A 111 -21.24 -4.26 11.07
C VAL A 111 -22.43 -4.08 10.13
N PHE A 112 -22.96 -5.17 9.59
CA PHE A 112 -24.13 -5.14 8.72
C PHE A 112 -25.42 -5.32 9.51
N LYS A 113 -26.52 -4.73 9.02
CA LYS A 113 -27.85 -4.91 9.63
C LYS A 113 -28.37 -6.34 9.45
N HIS A 114 -28.07 -6.95 8.31
CA HIS A 114 -28.42 -8.32 7.96
C HIS A 114 -27.20 -8.96 7.31
N GLU A 115 -26.73 -10.07 7.89
CA GLU A 115 -25.65 -10.89 7.32
C GLU A 115 -26.24 -12.23 6.88
N ASP A 116 -26.11 -12.54 5.59
CA ASP A 116 -26.39 -13.88 5.09
C ASP A 116 -25.16 -14.76 5.31
N ALA A 117 -25.33 -15.83 6.10
CA ALA A 117 -24.27 -16.77 6.41
C ALA A 117 -23.70 -17.48 5.18
N ALA A 118 -24.54 -17.75 4.16
CA ALA A 118 -24.10 -18.39 2.93
C ALA A 118 -23.28 -17.43 2.07
N GLN A 119 -23.77 -16.20 1.88
CA GLN A 119 -23.05 -15.15 1.16
C GLN A 119 -21.71 -14.82 1.83
N PHE A 120 -21.70 -14.64 3.16
CA PHE A 120 -20.47 -14.34 3.89
C PHE A 120 -19.47 -15.50 3.90
N ALA A 121 -19.93 -16.74 3.83
CA ALA A 121 -19.07 -17.92 3.70
C ALA A 121 -18.40 -17.99 2.31
N ALA A 122 -19.09 -17.54 1.25
CA ALA A 122 -18.57 -17.51 -0.11
C ALA A 122 -17.62 -16.34 -0.34
N GLU A 123 -18.02 -15.14 0.10
CA GLU A 123 -17.31 -13.88 -0.13
C GLU A 123 -17.17 -13.12 1.20
N PRO A 124 -16.17 -13.46 2.03
CA PRO A 124 -15.95 -12.77 3.29
C PRO A 124 -15.47 -11.34 3.04
N ILE A 125 -16.19 -10.36 3.57
CA ILE A 125 -15.85 -8.94 3.45
C ILE A 125 -14.92 -8.56 4.61
N ASP A 126 -13.77 -7.96 4.30
CA ASP A 126 -12.91 -7.34 5.32
C ASP A 126 -13.54 -6.04 5.81
N ALA A 127 -13.70 -5.88 7.12
CA ALA A 127 -14.33 -4.68 7.69
C ALA A 127 -13.60 -3.39 7.29
N LEU A 128 -12.27 -3.42 7.16
CA LEU A 128 -11.50 -2.24 6.74
C LEU A 128 -11.64 -1.90 5.26
N SER A 129 -12.16 -2.82 4.43
CA SER A 129 -12.49 -2.50 3.04
C SER A 129 -13.70 -1.56 2.92
N LEU A 130 -14.51 -1.46 3.98
CA LEU A 130 -15.67 -0.56 4.07
C LEU A 130 -15.28 0.83 4.61
N TRP A 131 -14.01 1.04 4.96
CA TRP A 131 -13.55 2.33 5.46
C TRP A 131 -13.54 3.37 4.33
N SER A 132 -14.16 4.51 4.63
CA SER A 132 -14.01 5.75 3.87
C SER A 132 -13.31 6.78 4.76
N ARG A 133 -12.44 7.60 4.16
CA ARG A 133 -11.82 8.71 4.90
C ARG A 133 -12.90 9.64 5.47
N PRO A 134 -12.86 10.01 6.76
CA PRO A 134 -13.71 11.05 7.29
C PRO A 134 -13.50 12.37 6.53
N ALA A 135 -14.60 13.08 6.27
CA ALA A 135 -14.54 14.41 5.68
C ALA A 135 -14.15 15.44 6.74
N ASP A 136 -13.29 16.39 6.37
CA ASP A 136 -12.82 17.44 7.27
C ASP A 136 -12.65 18.79 6.56
N ILE A 137 -12.09 19.79 7.25
CA ILE A 137 -11.99 21.16 6.72
C ILE A 137 -11.16 21.24 5.45
N THR A 138 -10.18 20.35 5.29
CA THR A 138 -9.36 20.34 4.08
C THR A 138 -10.17 19.87 2.86
N ASP A 139 -11.27 19.12 3.03
CA ASP A 139 -12.16 18.75 1.92
C ASP A 139 -13.06 19.89 1.40
N THR A 140 -13.03 21.07 2.03
CA THR A 140 -13.79 22.23 1.54
C THR A 140 -13.15 22.88 0.31
N LEU A 141 -11.85 22.65 0.08
CA LEU A 141 -11.14 23.10 -1.10
C LEU A 141 -11.15 22.01 -2.17
N ASP A 142 -11.25 22.42 -3.43
CA ASP A 142 -11.08 21.52 -4.56
C ASP A 142 -9.73 20.80 -4.46
N GLU A 143 -9.72 19.50 -4.77
CA GLU A 143 -8.54 18.64 -4.59
C GLU A 143 -7.29 19.19 -5.32
N GLU A 144 -7.49 19.78 -6.50
CA GLU A 144 -6.41 20.37 -7.31
C GLU A 144 -5.77 21.61 -6.65
N MET A 145 -6.52 22.31 -5.80
CA MET A 145 -6.06 23.48 -5.05
C MET A 145 -5.61 23.12 -3.63
N ASN A 146 -5.66 21.83 -3.27
CA ASN A 146 -5.41 21.36 -1.93
C ASN A 146 -4.08 20.60 -1.83
N CYS A 147 -3.09 21.22 -1.17
CA CYS A 147 -1.78 20.61 -0.94
C CYS A 147 -1.75 19.64 0.27
N THR A 148 -2.81 19.55 1.06
CA THR A 148 -2.89 18.74 2.28
C THR A 148 -3.40 17.32 2.02
N ILE A 149 -4.10 17.12 0.90
CA ILE A 149 -4.67 15.84 0.46
C ILE A 149 -3.97 15.41 -0.83
N SER A 150 -3.77 14.11 -0.99
CA SER A 150 -3.36 13.53 -2.27
C SER A 150 -4.17 12.28 -2.57
N ARG A 151 -4.65 12.15 -3.80
CA ARG A 151 -5.25 10.91 -4.29
C ARG A 151 -4.21 9.86 -4.59
N LYS A 152 -4.48 8.65 -4.10
CA LYS A 152 -3.64 7.47 -4.26
C LYS A 152 -4.44 6.38 -4.97
N ALA A 153 -3.75 5.55 -5.74
CA ALA A 153 -4.36 4.36 -6.31
C ALA A 153 -4.71 3.38 -5.20
N SER A 154 -5.81 2.64 -5.33
CA SER A 154 -6.17 1.60 -4.35
C SER A 154 -5.25 0.40 -4.46
N HIS A 155 -4.84 0.06 -5.68
CA HIS A 155 -3.99 -1.08 -5.98
C HIS A 155 -2.71 -0.67 -6.69
N HIS A 156 -1.66 -1.43 -6.38
CA HIS A 156 -0.34 -1.21 -6.94
C HIS A 156 0.33 -2.56 -7.25
N ALA A 157 1.08 -2.61 -8.34
CA ALA A 157 1.96 -3.72 -8.67
C ALA A 157 3.38 -3.44 -8.16
N ARG A 158 4.05 -4.47 -7.65
CA ARG A 158 5.42 -4.35 -7.14
C ARG A 158 6.40 -4.41 -8.31
N ALA A 159 7.18 -3.36 -8.50
CA ALA A 159 8.31 -3.33 -9.41
C ALA A 159 9.62 -3.38 -8.61
N ASP A 160 10.44 -4.39 -8.88
CA ASP A 160 11.78 -4.52 -8.32
C ASP A 160 12.79 -4.20 -9.42
N ILE A 161 13.69 -3.25 -9.17
CA ILE A 161 14.72 -2.82 -10.11
C ILE A 161 16.08 -3.01 -9.47
N THR A 162 16.88 -3.85 -10.10
CA THR A 162 18.28 -4.05 -9.78
C THR A 162 19.11 -3.18 -10.72
N PHE A 163 19.96 -2.34 -10.14
CA PHE A 163 20.83 -1.44 -10.90
C PHE A 163 22.20 -1.33 -10.23
N THR A 164 23.17 -0.92 -11.02
CA THR A 164 24.52 -0.57 -10.56
C THR A 164 24.63 0.96 -10.55
N PRO A 165 24.75 1.58 -9.37
CA PRO A 165 25.03 3.01 -9.26
C PRO A 165 26.34 3.37 -9.97
N ALA A 166 26.26 4.26 -10.95
CA ALA A 166 27.44 4.91 -11.52
C ALA A 166 27.90 6.05 -10.60
N ALA A 167 28.92 5.80 -9.78
CA ALA A 167 29.60 6.79 -8.95
C ALA A 167 31.11 6.59 -9.05
N THR A 168 31.87 7.67 -9.20
CA THR A 168 33.35 7.62 -9.23
C THR A 168 33.94 8.84 -8.55
N PHE A 169 35.09 8.67 -7.90
CA PHE A 169 35.91 9.80 -7.47
C PHE A 169 36.74 10.30 -8.64
N VAL A 170 36.74 11.61 -8.86
CA VAL A 170 37.52 12.28 -9.90
C VAL A 170 38.42 13.31 -9.24
N GLN A 171 39.66 13.42 -9.69
CA GLN A 171 40.59 14.42 -9.19
C GLN A 171 40.04 15.83 -9.44
N SER A 172 40.10 16.68 -8.41
CA SER A 172 39.59 18.05 -8.45
C SER A 172 40.57 19.02 -7.80
N SER A 173 40.41 20.31 -8.12
CA SER A 173 41.04 21.39 -7.36
C SER A 173 40.69 21.30 -5.87
N MET A 174 41.62 21.69 -4.99
CA MET A 174 41.45 21.67 -3.53
C MET A 174 40.16 22.37 -3.07
N ASP A 175 39.84 23.52 -3.65
CA ASP A 175 38.66 24.33 -3.28
C ASP A 175 37.31 23.66 -3.60
N ARG A 176 37.31 22.53 -4.31
CA ARG A 176 36.11 21.80 -4.74
C ARG A 176 36.18 20.30 -4.42
N ALA A 177 37.16 19.89 -3.62
CA ALA A 177 37.36 18.51 -3.23
C ALA A 177 36.43 18.14 -2.07
N ASP A 178 35.80 16.97 -2.16
CA ASP A 178 35.04 16.40 -1.04
C ASP A 178 35.99 15.69 -0.06
N ILE A 179 37.12 15.17 -0.57
CA ILE A 179 38.16 14.48 0.20
C ILE A 179 39.53 14.99 -0.22
N VAL A 180 40.42 15.24 0.74
CA VAL A 180 41.81 15.64 0.49
C VAL A 180 42.74 14.62 1.13
N THR A 181 43.71 14.12 0.35
CA THR A 181 44.71 13.16 0.84
C THR A 181 46.10 13.48 0.29
N SER A 182 47.15 12.84 0.83
CA SER A 182 48.54 12.97 0.38
C SER A 182 48.93 11.76 -0.47
N ILE A 183 49.21 11.99 -1.75
CA ILE A 183 49.72 10.98 -2.70
C ILE A 183 51.14 11.40 -3.07
N ASP A 184 52.11 10.52 -2.88
CA ASP A 184 53.53 10.78 -3.19
C ASP A 184 54.07 12.10 -2.59
N GLY A 185 53.56 12.50 -1.42
CA GLY A 185 53.94 13.72 -0.72
C GLY A 185 53.29 15.01 -1.25
N GLN A 186 52.36 14.92 -2.21
CA GLN A 186 51.54 16.04 -2.69
C GLN A 186 50.09 15.88 -2.26
N ASN A 187 49.47 16.98 -1.82
CA ASN A 187 48.03 16.98 -1.54
C ASN A 187 47.27 16.85 -2.85
N THR A 188 46.40 15.85 -2.92
CA THR A 188 45.49 15.57 -4.03
C THR A 188 44.05 15.59 -3.53
N GLY A 189 43.19 16.32 -4.23
CA GLY A 189 41.77 16.46 -3.91
C GLY A 189 40.94 15.56 -4.81
N PHE A 190 39.96 14.87 -4.24
CA PHE A 190 39.00 14.05 -4.95
C PHE A 190 37.59 14.58 -4.74
N ARG A 191 36.78 14.52 -5.80
CA ARG A 191 35.37 14.86 -5.77
C ARG A 191 34.55 13.67 -6.24
N LEU A 192 33.48 13.34 -5.53
CA LEU A 192 32.54 12.30 -5.94
C LEU A 192 31.68 12.83 -7.09
N ARG A 193 31.63 12.08 -8.20
CA ARG A 193 30.80 12.37 -9.36
C ARG A 193 29.82 11.24 -9.60
N LEU A 194 28.56 11.59 -9.74
CA LEU A 194 27.51 10.67 -10.19
C LEU A 194 27.41 10.68 -11.72
N GLY A 195 27.27 9.49 -12.30
CA GLY A 195 27.01 9.26 -13.72
C GLY A 195 25.65 8.62 -13.96
N GLU A 196 25.37 8.22 -15.21
CA GLU A 196 24.14 7.50 -15.55
C GLU A 196 24.16 6.08 -14.99
N HIS A 197 23.20 5.78 -14.10
CA HIS A 197 23.11 4.48 -13.44
C HIS A 197 22.64 3.38 -14.40
N ALA A 198 23.31 2.22 -14.37
CA ALA A 198 23.04 1.11 -15.28
C ALA A 198 21.95 0.18 -14.70
N VAL A 199 20.81 0.06 -15.39
CA VAL A 199 19.75 -0.87 -15.00
C VAL A 199 20.09 -2.29 -15.44
N LEU A 200 20.33 -3.19 -14.49
CA LEU A 200 20.68 -4.60 -14.74
C LEU A 200 19.43 -5.44 -15.03
N SER A 201 18.39 -5.28 -14.20
CA SER A 201 17.13 -5.98 -14.40
C SER A 201 15.97 -5.22 -13.77
N ALA A 202 14.79 -5.30 -14.39
CA ALA A 202 13.55 -4.84 -13.79
C ALA A 202 12.50 -5.94 -13.85
N LYS A 203 11.80 -6.16 -12.74
CA LYS A 203 10.75 -7.17 -12.61
C LYS A 203 9.48 -6.53 -12.11
N LEU A 204 8.35 -6.80 -12.76
CA LEU A 204 7.02 -6.40 -12.31
C LEU A 204 6.26 -7.64 -11.83
N ASN A 205 5.95 -7.71 -10.54
CA ASN A 205 5.42 -8.91 -9.86
C ASN A 205 6.17 -10.20 -10.25
N GLY A 206 7.51 -10.12 -10.27
CA GLY A 206 8.38 -11.24 -10.63
C GLY A 206 8.54 -11.51 -12.14
N LYS A 207 7.78 -10.86 -13.02
CA LYS A 207 7.94 -10.97 -14.48
C LYS A 207 9.00 -9.98 -14.97
N VAL A 208 10.00 -10.47 -15.70
CA VAL A 208 11.07 -9.63 -16.26
C VAL A 208 10.50 -8.67 -17.31
N LEU A 209 10.86 -7.39 -17.20
CA LEU A 209 10.51 -6.36 -18.16
C LEU A 209 11.58 -6.25 -19.25
N SER A 210 11.14 -6.06 -20.49
CA SER A 210 12.03 -5.84 -21.65
C SER A 210 11.44 -4.84 -22.63
N GLY A 211 12.29 -4.22 -23.45
CA GLY A 211 11.88 -3.34 -24.54
C GLY A 211 11.04 -2.14 -24.09
N GLN A 212 9.93 -1.89 -24.78
CA GLN A 212 9.08 -0.72 -24.54
C GLN A 212 8.39 -0.76 -23.16
N ALA A 213 8.05 -1.95 -22.63
CA ALA A 213 7.49 -2.08 -21.29
C ALA A 213 8.46 -1.59 -20.20
N LEU A 214 9.76 -1.91 -20.34
CA LEU A 214 10.81 -1.41 -19.46
C LEU A 214 10.92 0.11 -19.55
N ALA A 215 10.98 0.67 -20.77
CA ALA A 215 11.06 2.10 -20.98
C ALA A 215 9.86 2.85 -20.37
N MET A 216 8.65 2.31 -20.50
CA MET A 216 7.45 2.89 -19.89
C MET A 216 7.54 2.90 -18.37
N VAL A 217 7.92 1.78 -17.74
CA VAL A 217 8.06 1.69 -16.28
C VAL A 217 9.15 2.64 -15.77
N LEU A 218 10.29 2.75 -16.46
CA LEU A 218 11.36 3.69 -16.11
C LEU A 218 10.88 5.16 -16.15
N ARG A 219 10.13 5.52 -17.21
CA ARG A 219 9.55 6.86 -17.39
C ARG A 219 8.52 7.25 -16.33
N THR A 220 7.95 6.31 -15.58
CA THR A 220 6.98 6.63 -14.51
C THR A 220 7.61 7.31 -13.28
N GLY A 221 8.83 7.86 -13.38
CA GLY A 221 9.58 8.46 -12.27
C GLY A 221 10.48 7.47 -11.52
N LEU A 222 10.85 6.36 -12.16
CA LEU A 222 11.72 5.37 -11.54
C LEU A 222 13.18 5.80 -11.55
N THR A 223 13.60 6.48 -12.62
CA THR A 223 14.92 7.10 -12.72
C THR A 223 15.16 8.09 -11.58
N GLN A 224 14.13 8.87 -11.21
CA GLN A 224 14.22 9.78 -10.06
C GLN A 224 14.40 9.02 -8.75
N ALA A 225 13.68 7.92 -8.54
CA ALA A 225 13.83 7.14 -7.31
C ALA A 225 15.22 6.47 -7.20
N ILE A 226 15.81 6.07 -8.33
CA ILE A 226 17.20 5.59 -8.37
C ILE A 226 18.13 6.73 -7.96
N GLN A 227 17.95 7.91 -8.54
CA GLN A 227 18.74 9.10 -8.23
C GLN A 227 18.65 9.47 -6.74
N ASP A 228 17.42 9.61 -6.20
CA ASP A 228 17.16 9.95 -4.80
C ASP A 228 17.79 8.90 -3.85
N HIS A 229 17.75 7.61 -4.23
CA HIS A 229 18.36 6.54 -3.44
C HIS A 229 19.88 6.67 -3.36
N VAL A 230 20.53 6.96 -4.49
CA VAL A 230 21.99 7.15 -4.54
C VAL A 230 22.38 8.43 -3.81
N GLU A 231 21.68 9.53 -4.06
CA GLU A 231 21.93 10.83 -3.42
C GLU A 231 21.81 10.75 -1.89
N SER A 232 20.81 10.04 -1.37
CA SER A 232 20.62 9.86 0.08
C SER A 232 21.75 9.11 0.80
N ARG A 233 22.68 8.51 0.04
CA ARG A 233 23.81 7.71 0.55
C ARG A 233 25.17 8.32 0.24
N ILE A 234 25.22 9.47 -0.43
CA ILE A 234 26.48 10.15 -0.76
C ILE A 234 27.27 10.45 0.52
N ASP A 235 26.62 11.00 1.53
CA ASP A 235 27.30 11.38 2.78
C ASP A 235 27.95 10.16 3.45
N ALA A 236 27.26 9.01 3.46
CA ALA A 236 27.82 7.77 3.99
C ALA A 236 29.05 7.28 3.19
N VAL A 237 29.06 7.48 1.86
CA VAL A 237 30.23 7.18 1.02
C VAL A 237 31.39 8.09 1.36
N LEU A 238 31.12 9.39 1.54
CA LEU A 238 32.14 10.37 1.90
C LEU A 238 32.72 10.09 3.29
N ASP A 239 31.88 9.75 4.28
CA ASP A 239 32.31 9.39 5.63
C ASP A 239 33.17 8.12 5.63
N ALA A 240 32.73 7.08 4.92
CA ALA A 240 33.50 5.85 4.80
C ALA A 240 34.84 6.07 4.10
N ALA A 241 34.86 6.91 3.06
CA ALA A 241 36.09 7.25 2.36
C ALA A 241 37.02 8.12 3.22
N ALA A 242 36.49 9.02 4.04
CA ALA A 242 37.26 9.81 5.01
C ALA A 242 37.86 8.97 6.14
N ALA A 243 37.24 7.83 6.46
CA ALA A 243 37.74 6.90 7.47
C ALA A 243 38.87 5.96 6.96
N LEU A 244 39.15 5.96 5.65
CA LEU A 244 40.22 5.13 5.06
C LEU A 244 41.59 5.80 5.24
N ASP A 245 42.63 4.97 5.39
CA ASP A 245 44.01 5.42 5.29
C ASP A 245 44.39 5.60 3.81
N LEU A 246 44.24 6.82 3.30
CA LEU A 246 44.40 7.16 1.89
C LEU A 246 45.86 7.52 1.54
N THR A 247 46.84 6.80 2.09
CA THR A 247 48.27 7.03 1.82
C THR A 247 48.84 5.99 0.84
N GLY A 248 49.73 6.41 -0.06
CA GLY A 248 50.40 5.50 -1.02
C GLY A 248 50.38 6.01 -2.45
N THR A 249 50.48 5.08 -3.42
CA THR A 249 50.44 5.38 -4.85
C THR A 249 49.03 5.75 -5.30
N GLN A 250 48.91 6.52 -6.39
CA GLN A 250 47.61 6.93 -6.94
C GLN A 250 46.67 5.74 -7.20
N GLU A 251 47.17 4.65 -7.79
CA GLU A 251 46.37 3.44 -8.06
C GLU A 251 45.83 2.79 -6.78
N HIS A 252 46.60 2.82 -5.69
CA HIS A 252 46.16 2.25 -4.41
C HIS A 252 45.02 3.07 -3.81
N VAL A 253 45.16 4.39 -3.79
CA VAL A 253 44.16 5.33 -3.28
C VAL A 253 42.87 5.27 -4.10
N GLU A 254 42.98 5.25 -5.43
CA GLU A 254 41.82 5.10 -6.32
C GLU A 254 41.10 3.75 -6.10
N GLY A 255 41.86 2.66 -5.87
CA GLY A 255 41.32 1.35 -5.54
C GLY A 255 40.57 1.32 -4.20
N LEU A 256 41.09 1.98 -3.17
CA LEU A 256 40.43 2.10 -1.86
C LEU A 256 39.12 2.92 -1.95
N LEU A 257 39.16 4.05 -2.66
CA LEU A 257 37.99 4.89 -2.91
C LEU A 257 36.91 4.14 -3.72
N ALA A 258 37.31 3.37 -4.73
CA ALA A 258 36.40 2.49 -5.47
C ALA A 258 35.79 1.40 -4.56
N GLY A 259 36.57 0.86 -3.63
CA GLY A 259 36.10 -0.09 -2.62
C GLY A 259 35.06 0.49 -1.66
N ALA A 260 35.22 1.75 -1.23
CA ALA A 260 34.24 2.46 -0.41
C ALA A 260 32.90 2.62 -1.14
N ILE A 261 32.96 3.05 -2.41
CA ILE A 261 31.77 3.15 -3.29
C ILE A 261 31.09 1.77 -3.40
N GLN A 262 31.84 0.72 -3.73
CA GLN A 262 31.26 -0.62 -3.92
C GLN A 262 30.62 -1.18 -2.65
N THR A 263 31.16 -0.85 -1.48
CA THR A 263 30.65 -1.33 -0.18
C THR A 263 29.28 -0.71 0.16
N ILE A 264 29.05 0.55 -0.23
CA ILE A 264 27.84 1.31 0.17
C ILE A 264 26.82 1.41 -0.96
N LEU A 265 27.30 1.57 -2.20
CA LEU A 265 26.54 1.75 -3.44
C LEU A 265 26.72 0.57 -4.41
N GLY A 266 27.06 -0.63 -3.93
CA GLY A 266 27.08 -1.83 -4.78
C GLY A 266 25.73 -2.13 -5.43
N ASP A 267 25.66 -3.21 -6.21
CA ASP A 267 24.44 -3.64 -6.90
C ASP A 267 23.25 -3.70 -5.93
N THR A 268 22.29 -2.81 -6.14
CA THR A 268 21.19 -2.61 -5.21
C THR A 268 19.87 -2.82 -5.93
N THR A 269 18.89 -3.37 -5.19
CA THR A 269 17.53 -3.52 -5.67
C THR A 269 16.62 -2.54 -4.94
N ILE A 270 15.97 -1.65 -5.69
CA ILE A 270 14.90 -0.80 -5.17
C ILE A 270 13.54 -1.43 -5.51
N THR A 271 12.61 -1.32 -4.57
CA THR A 271 11.22 -1.74 -4.77
C THR A 271 10.35 -0.49 -4.88
N ARG A 272 9.60 -0.38 -5.98
CA ARG A 272 8.63 0.69 -6.23
C ARG A 272 7.27 0.12 -6.60
N SER A 273 6.22 0.86 -6.25
CA SER A 273 4.84 0.52 -6.58
C SER A 273 4.43 1.18 -7.91
N VAL A 274 4.07 0.39 -8.92
CA VAL A 274 3.39 0.87 -10.14
C VAL A 274 1.89 0.99 -9.84
N ARG A 275 1.32 2.18 -10.03
CA ARG A 275 -0.06 2.50 -9.67
C ARG A 275 -1.06 1.84 -10.62
N HIS A 276 -2.30 1.66 -10.16
CA HIS A 276 -3.46 1.23 -10.96
C HIS A 276 -3.35 -0.16 -11.59
N LEU A 277 -2.55 -1.04 -11.00
CA LEU A 277 -2.44 -2.44 -11.38
C LEU A 277 -2.76 -3.32 -10.17
N ARG A 278 -3.75 -4.20 -10.33
CA ARG A 278 -4.16 -5.19 -9.33
C ARG A 278 -3.67 -6.57 -9.74
N THR A 279 -3.18 -7.35 -8.78
CA THR A 279 -2.85 -8.76 -9.01
C THR A 279 -4.11 -9.61 -8.84
N GLU A 280 -4.46 -10.39 -9.86
CA GLU A 280 -5.54 -11.37 -9.85
C GLU A 280 -4.93 -12.77 -10.02
N SER A 281 -5.11 -13.64 -9.01
CA SER A 281 -4.57 -15.01 -9.04
C SER A 281 -5.53 -15.94 -9.77
N LEU A 282 -5.10 -16.47 -10.91
CA LEU A 282 -5.86 -17.41 -11.74
C LEU A 282 -5.56 -18.84 -11.34
N PHE A 283 -6.58 -19.62 -10.97
CA PHE A 283 -6.42 -21.05 -10.74
C PHE A 283 -6.10 -21.76 -12.06
N THR A 284 -5.07 -22.61 -12.07
CA THR A 284 -4.58 -23.28 -13.30
C THR A 284 -4.80 -24.79 -13.28
N GLY A 285 -5.29 -25.33 -12.16
CA GLY A 285 -5.47 -26.76 -11.94
C GLY A 285 -4.66 -27.27 -10.75
N TYR A 286 -4.59 -28.60 -10.65
CA TYR A 286 -3.90 -29.30 -9.57
C TYR A 286 -2.57 -29.90 -10.04
N HIS A 287 -1.64 -30.05 -9.12
CA HIS A 287 -0.34 -30.66 -9.34
C HIS A 287 -0.18 -31.92 -8.50
N ALA A 288 0.33 -32.99 -9.11
CA ALA A 288 0.39 -34.30 -8.47
C ALA A 288 1.17 -34.32 -7.14
N PRO A 289 2.43 -33.82 -7.07
CA PRO A 289 3.09 -33.69 -5.78
C PRO A 289 2.50 -32.51 -5.01
N GLY A 290 1.83 -32.84 -3.90
CA GLY A 290 1.26 -31.88 -2.99
C GLY A 290 2.34 -31.21 -2.15
N ARG A 291 2.15 -29.92 -1.86
CA ARG A 291 2.98 -29.18 -0.92
C ARG A 291 2.54 -29.51 0.51
N LYS A 292 3.50 -29.51 1.44
CA LYS A 292 3.17 -29.65 2.87
C LYS A 292 2.45 -28.38 3.32
N ILE A 293 1.18 -28.54 3.68
CA ILE A 293 0.36 -27.46 4.22
C ILE A 293 0.01 -27.74 5.67
N ASP A 294 0.31 -26.76 6.51
CA ASP A 294 -0.03 -26.80 7.91
C ASP A 294 -1.56 -26.77 8.10
N PRO A 295 -2.09 -27.55 9.03
CA PRO A 295 -3.51 -27.51 9.33
C PRO A 295 -3.89 -26.10 9.78
N THR A 296 -4.92 -25.52 9.16
CA THR A 296 -5.49 -24.26 9.61
C THR A 296 -6.17 -24.47 10.97
N ILE A 297 -5.53 -23.99 12.03
CA ILE A 297 -6.05 -24.04 13.40
C ILE A 297 -7.06 -22.90 13.53
N ASN A 298 -8.27 -23.09 12.99
CA ASN A 298 -9.34 -22.09 13.02
C ASN A 298 -10.25 -22.24 14.24
N PHE A 299 -9.68 -22.57 15.39
CA PHE A 299 -10.42 -22.62 16.64
C PHE A 299 -9.74 -21.75 17.68
N THR A 300 -10.56 -21.00 18.39
CA THR A 300 -10.10 -20.12 19.44
C THR A 300 -9.61 -20.96 20.62
N ARG A 301 -8.29 -21.10 20.73
CA ARG A 301 -7.66 -21.81 21.84
C ARG A 301 -7.98 -21.04 23.12
N ARG A 302 -8.75 -21.67 24.03
CA ARG A 302 -8.80 -21.23 25.42
C ARG A 302 -7.39 -21.27 25.99
N VAL A 303 -6.99 -20.25 26.74
CA VAL A 303 -5.71 -20.26 27.45
C VAL A 303 -5.76 -21.38 28.46
N ALA A 304 -5.15 -22.52 28.15
CA ALA A 304 -5.07 -23.63 29.07
C ALA A 304 -3.85 -23.43 29.98
N ARG A 305 -4.06 -23.48 31.30
CA ARG A 305 -2.98 -23.58 32.29
C ARG A 305 -3.07 -24.95 32.94
N ILE A 306 -1.94 -25.64 33.06
CA ILE A 306 -1.86 -26.87 33.84
C ILE A 306 -1.64 -26.45 35.29
N ARG A 307 -2.63 -26.71 36.15
CA ARG A 307 -2.51 -26.54 37.60
C ARG A 307 -2.71 -27.90 38.26
N LYS A 308 -1.72 -28.35 39.02
CA LYS A 308 -1.73 -29.65 39.73
C LYS A 308 -2.08 -30.84 38.81
N GLY A 309 -1.47 -30.89 37.62
CA GLY A 309 -1.69 -31.98 36.65
C GLY A 309 -3.04 -31.96 35.93
N LYS A 310 -3.96 -31.04 36.26
CA LYS A 310 -5.25 -30.86 35.58
C LYS A 310 -5.18 -29.65 34.64
N ILE A 311 -5.70 -29.82 33.43
CA ILE A 311 -5.82 -28.74 32.44
C ILE A 311 -6.98 -27.83 32.86
N GLN A 312 -6.68 -26.67 33.43
CA GLN A 312 -7.66 -25.60 33.63
C GLN A 312 -7.73 -24.73 32.38
N LYS A 313 -8.90 -24.72 31.73
CA LYS A 313 -9.18 -23.86 30.57
C LYS A 313 -9.56 -22.47 31.08
N GLY A 314 -8.69 -21.48 30.90
CA GLY A 314 -8.95 -20.07 31.15
C GLY A 314 -9.58 -19.36 29.96
N ASN A 315 -9.46 -18.03 29.94
CA ASN A 315 -10.13 -17.15 28.98
C ASN A 315 -9.84 -17.52 27.52
N THR A 316 -10.86 -17.35 26.68
CA THR A 316 -10.72 -17.48 25.24
C THR A 316 -10.00 -16.23 24.74
N ARG A 317 -8.82 -16.35 24.12
CA ARG A 317 -8.23 -15.20 23.42
C ARG A 317 -9.21 -14.74 22.35
N LEU A 318 -9.52 -13.46 22.23
CA LEU A 318 -10.33 -12.93 21.12
C LEU A 318 -9.49 -12.92 19.83
N SER A 319 -9.06 -14.10 19.39
CA SER A 319 -8.46 -14.29 18.07
C SER A 319 -9.57 -14.70 17.13
N PHE A 320 -9.98 -13.74 16.30
CA PHE A 320 -10.84 -13.98 15.16
C PHE A 320 -9.94 -14.49 14.04
N TYR A 321 -10.02 -15.78 13.74
CA TYR A 321 -9.33 -16.35 12.59
C TYR A 321 -10.12 -15.99 11.34
N GLY A 322 -9.41 -15.55 10.29
CA GLY A 322 -10.01 -15.36 8.98
C GLY A 322 -10.68 -16.66 8.51
N LEU A 323 -11.85 -16.53 7.89
CA LEU A 323 -12.50 -17.65 7.22
C LEU A 323 -11.58 -18.13 6.10
N THR A 324 -11.19 -19.40 6.14
CA THR A 324 -10.44 -20.03 5.05
C THR A 324 -11.42 -20.92 4.30
N PRO A 325 -12.03 -20.47 3.19
CA PRO A 325 -13.00 -21.29 2.49
C PRO A 325 -12.34 -22.56 1.94
N ASP A 326 -11.09 -22.47 1.50
CA ASP A 326 -10.41 -23.59 0.85
C ASP A 326 -10.09 -24.76 1.78
N SER A 327 -10.26 -25.95 1.22
CA SER A 327 -9.86 -27.21 1.81
C SER A 327 -8.33 -27.37 1.80
N ARG A 328 -7.81 -28.11 2.78
CA ARG A 328 -6.38 -28.42 2.86
C ARG A 328 -5.86 -29.15 1.63
N LEU A 329 -6.66 -30.09 1.10
CA LEU A 329 -6.32 -30.84 -0.11
C LEU A 329 -6.18 -29.90 -1.30
N HIS A 330 -7.15 -29.01 -1.49
CA HIS A 330 -7.10 -28.01 -2.55
C HIS A 330 -5.83 -27.17 -2.44
N ARG A 331 -5.60 -26.52 -1.30
CA ARG A 331 -4.41 -25.67 -1.13
C ARG A 331 -3.10 -26.41 -1.39
N ALA A 332 -3.02 -27.70 -1.03
CA ALA A 332 -1.79 -28.48 -1.15
C ALA A 332 -1.41 -28.75 -2.60
N HIS A 333 -2.40 -28.89 -3.48
CA HIS A 333 -2.20 -29.27 -4.87
C HIS A 333 -2.51 -28.15 -5.86
N ALA A 334 -3.29 -27.14 -5.47
CA ALA A 334 -3.71 -26.05 -6.34
C ALA A 334 -2.52 -25.23 -6.83
N GLN A 335 -2.55 -24.92 -8.11
CA GLN A 335 -1.57 -24.06 -8.76
C GLN A 335 -2.26 -22.80 -9.29
N TYR A 336 -1.59 -21.67 -9.08
CA TYR A 336 -2.07 -20.37 -9.52
C TYR A 336 -1.02 -19.68 -10.38
N THR A 337 -1.49 -18.88 -11.34
CA THR A 337 -0.68 -17.92 -12.09
C THR A 337 -1.25 -16.53 -11.85
N ASP A 338 -0.38 -15.55 -11.61
CA ASP A 338 -0.80 -14.18 -11.38
C ASP A 338 -0.94 -13.40 -12.71
N LEU A 339 -2.11 -12.80 -12.88
CA LEU A 339 -2.44 -11.86 -13.94
C LEU A 339 -2.50 -10.45 -13.35
N LEU A 340 -1.82 -9.50 -13.99
CA LEU A 340 -2.00 -8.09 -13.67
C LEU A 340 -3.26 -7.60 -14.37
N VAL A 341 -4.07 -6.78 -13.70
CA VAL A 341 -5.31 -6.23 -14.26
C VAL A 341 -5.33 -4.72 -13.98
N PRO A 342 -5.63 -3.87 -14.99
CA PRO A 342 -5.82 -2.45 -14.76
C PRO A 342 -6.96 -2.21 -13.77
N ASP A 343 -6.71 -1.39 -12.74
CA ASP A 343 -7.70 -1.01 -11.74
C ASP A 343 -7.54 0.48 -11.37
N PHE A 344 -8.55 1.26 -11.73
CA PHE A 344 -8.55 2.72 -11.57
C PHE A 344 -9.26 3.20 -10.29
N ASN A 345 -9.59 2.29 -9.37
CA ASN A 345 -10.10 2.68 -8.06
C ASN A 345 -9.07 3.53 -7.30
N THR A 346 -9.50 4.63 -6.68
CA THR A 346 -8.64 5.54 -5.92
C THR A 346 -9.22 5.85 -4.55
N TYR A 347 -8.37 6.36 -3.66
CA TYR A 347 -8.78 6.92 -2.39
C TYR A 347 -7.97 8.18 -2.10
N THR A 348 -8.55 9.14 -1.38
CA THR A 348 -7.83 10.33 -0.92
C THR A 348 -7.13 10.04 0.40
N GLN A 349 -5.92 10.57 0.55
CA GLN A 349 -5.14 10.46 1.77
C GLN A 349 -4.49 11.79 2.12
N LYS A 350 -4.54 12.17 3.39
CA LYS A 350 -3.75 13.29 3.90
C LYS A 350 -2.26 13.03 3.75
N HIS A 351 -1.50 14.10 3.52
CA HIS A 351 -0.06 14.05 3.55
C HIS A 351 0.42 13.64 4.95
N VAL A 352 1.42 12.76 4.99
CA VAL A 352 2.02 12.26 6.24
C VAL A 352 3.53 12.34 6.06
N GLN A 353 4.18 13.09 6.94
CA GLN A 353 5.64 13.15 6.95
C GLN A 353 6.24 11.84 7.49
N THR A 354 7.26 11.35 6.79
CA THR A 354 7.95 10.11 7.15
C THR A 354 9.46 10.32 7.32
N HIS A 355 10.07 9.63 8.29
CA HIS A 355 11.52 9.60 8.47
C HIS A 355 12.11 8.22 8.14
N ASP A 356 13.42 8.19 7.89
CA ASP A 356 14.16 6.98 7.54
C ASP A 356 15.11 6.57 8.68
N LEU A 357 14.77 5.48 9.37
CA LEU A 357 15.55 4.97 10.49
C LEU A 357 16.95 4.52 10.07
N ALA A 358 17.13 4.03 8.84
CA ALA A 358 18.43 3.54 8.37
C ALA A 358 19.44 4.66 8.14
N ILE A 359 18.95 5.86 7.79
CA ILE A 359 19.78 7.05 7.61
C ILE A 359 20.08 7.65 8.99
N GLN A 360 19.08 7.72 9.87
CA GLN A 360 19.20 8.40 11.17
C GLN A 360 19.94 7.60 12.25
N ALA A 361 20.01 6.27 12.16
CA ALA A 361 20.78 5.43 13.07
C ALA A 361 22.29 5.76 13.08
N ASN A 362 22.81 6.40 12.02
CA ASN A 362 24.20 6.85 11.95
C ASN A 362 24.42 8.27 12.50
N TYR A 363 23.37 9.10 12.62
CA TYR A 363 23.48 10.51 12.99
C TYR A 363 22.99 10.85 14.39
N ASN A 364 22.02 10.10 14.94
CA ASN A 364 21.44 10.38 16.26
C ASN A 364 21.02 9.07 16.94
N GLU A 365 21.58 8.78 18.12
CA GLU A 365 21.13 7.69 19.00
C GLU A 365 19.66 7.83 19.45
N LEU A 366 19.05 8.99 19.22
CA LEU A 366 17.71 9.37 19.71
C LEU A 366 16.54 8.92 18.81
N VAL A 367 16.73 8.74 17.50
CA VAL A 367 15.61 8.37 16.59
C VAL A 367 15.59 6.87 16.31
N MET A 368 15.37 6.08 17.36
CA MET A 368 15.20 4.63 17.29
C MET A 368 13.74 4.20 17.22
N GLU A 369 12.80 5.15 17.33
CA GLU A 369 11.38 4.88 17.45
C GLU A 369 10.61 5.04 16.14
N ASN A 370 9.59 4.21 15.97
CA ASN A 370 8.70 4.23 14.81
C ASN A 370 7.89 5.54 14.68
N ILE A 371 7.71 6.28 15.78
CA ILE A 371 7.02 7.57 15.82
C ILE A 371 7.90 8.52 16.62
N HIS A 372 8.18 9.68 16.04
CA HIS A 372 9.13 10.63 16.60
C HIS A 372 8.53 12.04 16.60
N VAL A 373 8.85 12.85 17.62
CA VAL A 373 8.50 14.27 17.68
C VAL A 373 9.65 15.07 17.08
N SER A 374 9.44 15.68 15.92
CA SER A 374 10.43 16.53 15.26
C SER A 374 10.62 17.81 16.06
N GLU A 375 11.81 18.04 16.62
CA GLU A 375 12.12 19.26 17.37
C GLU A 375 11.92 20.52 16.50
N ASN A 376 12.43 20.50 15.27
CA ASN A 376 12.26 21.59 14.31
C ASN A 376 10.78 21.80 13.93
N GLY A 377 10.04 20.70 13.75
CA GLY A 377 8.61 20.76 13.44
C GLY A 377 7.79 21.31 14.60
N LEU A 378 8.09 20.88 15.82
CA LEU A 378 7.46 21.38 17.03
C LEU A 378 7.75 22.86 17.26
N ALA A 379 9.01 23.30 17.13
CA ALA A 379 9.38 24.70 17.30
C ALA A 379 8.59 25.61 16.34
N ARG A 380 8.56 25.27 15.04
CA ARG A 380 7.77 26.01 14.04
C ARG A 380 6.27 25.99 14.35
N TRP A 381 5.75 24.87 14.80
CA TRP A 381 4.34 24.76 15.15
C TRP A 381 3.98 25.63 16.37
N ILE A 382 4.88 25.71 17.36
CA ILE A 382 4.75 26.61 18.51
C ILE A 382 4.80 28.07 18.06
N GLU A 383 5.74 28.45 17.18
CA GLU A 383 5.85 29.80 16.61
C GLU A 383 4.59 30.25 15.85
N MET A 384 3.86 29.30 15.27
CA MET A 384 2.58 29.53 14.57
C MET A 384 1.36 29.36 15.50
N ASP A 385 1.50 29.65 16.80
CA ASP A 385 0.46 29.54 17.82
C ASP A 385 -0.24 28.17 17.88
N GLY A 386 0.48 27.10 17.52
CA GLY A 386 -0.07 25.74 17.43
C GLY A 386 -0.56 25.22 18.77
N LEU A 387 0.17 25.51 19.85
CA LEU A 387 -0.21 25.13 21.21
C LEU A 387 -1.54 25.76 21.63
N ASP A 388 -1.70 27.06 21.43
CA ASP A 388 -2.91 27.78 21.83
C ASP A 388 -4.12 27.35 20.99
N ARG A 389 -3.92 27.11 19.69
CA ARG A 389 -4.96 26.52 18.82
C ARG A 389 -5.37 25.12 19.26
N ALA A 390 -4.44 24.29 19.71
CA ALA A 390 -4.73 22.95 20.22
C ALA A 390 -5.56 23.00 21.52
N ILE A 391 -5.21 23.92 22.44
CA ILE A 391 -5.98 24.16 23.67
C ILE A 391 -7.37 24.71 23.36
N ALA A 392 -7.47 25.71 22.47
CA ALA A 392 -8.77 26.24 22.04
C ALA A 392 -9.67 25.16 21.43
N THR A 393 -9.10 24.24 20.65
CA THR A 393 -9.82 23.09 20.08
C THR A 393 -10.33 22.14 21.18
N HIS A 394 -9.50 21.85 22.18
CA HIS A 394 -9.88 21.06 23.35
C HIS A 394 -11.05 21.71 24.10
N ASP A 395 -10.93 22.99 24.42
CA ASP A 395 -11.90 23.72 25.24
C ASP A 395 -13.24 23.89 24.50
N ALA A 396 -13.21 24.28 23.23
CA ALA A 396 -14.41 24.36 22.39
C ALA A 396 -15.15 23.01 22.29
N PHE A 397 -14.42 21.90 22.19
CA PHE A 397 -15.01 20.56 22.20
C PHE A 397 -15.72 20.28 23.53
N PHE A 398 -15.07 20.61 24.65
CA PHE A 398 -15.58 20.38 25.99
C PHE A 398 -16.81 21.25 26.30
N GLU A 399 -16.75 22.55 26.02
CA GLU A 399 -17.86 23.50 26.17
C GLU A 399 -19.09 23.10 25.35
N ARG A 400 -18.88 22.65 24.11
CA ARG A 400 -19.96 22.14 23.25
C ARG A 400 -20.65 20.93 23.90
N LYS A 401 -19.90 20.01 24.51
CA LYS A 401 -20.45 18.83 25.19
C LYS A 401 -21.19 19.20 26.48
N ILE A 402 -20.63 20.12 27.26
CA ILE A 402 -21.30 20.67 28.45
C ILE A 402 -22.64 21.30 28.06
N SER A 403 -22.62 22.17 27.05
CA SER A 403 -23.82 22.85 26.54
C SER A 403 -24.89 21.85 26.07
N GLN A 404 -24.49 20.81 25.33
CA GLN A 404 -25.42 19.74 24.90
C GLN A 404 -26.01 18.96 26.08
N ARG A 405 -25.21 18.69 27.12
CA ARG A 405 -25.67 18.02 28.34
C ARG A 405 -26.72 18.85 29.08
N HIS A 406 -26.48 20.15 29.22
CA HIS A 406 -27.43 21.08 29.85
C HIS A 406 -28.72 21.18 29.04
N ARG A 407 -28.65 21.40 27.72
CA ARG A 407 -29.82 21.53 26.85
C ARG A 407 -30.72 20.28 26.83
N ARG A 408 -30.14 19.09 26.99
CA ARG A 408 -30.88 17.81 26.98
C ARG A 408 -31.34 17.35 28.36
N HIS A 409 -31.08 18.12 29.43
CA HIS A 409 -31.41 17.80 30.82
C HIS A 409 -31.05 16.37 31.24
N SER A 410 -29.95 15.83 30.69
CA SER A 410 -29.61 14.42 30.86
C SER A 410 -28.18 14.26 31.34
N ALA A 411 -28.04 13.71 32.55
CA ALA A 411 -26.75 13.25 33.06
C ALA A 411 -26.21 12.01 32.32
N ARG A 412 -27.01 11.40 31.42
CA ARG A 412 -26.66 10.18 30.69
C ARG A 412 -25.64 10.42 29.56
N HIS A 413 -25.38 11.67 29.18
CA HIS A 413 -24.38 11.96 28.15
C HIS A 413 -22.99 12.16 28.76
N PRO A 414 -22.04 11.27 28.46
CA PRO A 414 -20.69 11.33 29.01
C PRO A 414 -19.95 12.52 28.41
N LEU A 415 -19.21 13.25 29.26
CA LEU A 415 -18.29 14.31 28.81
C LEU A 415 -17.00 13.72 28.22
N ARG A 416 -16.65 12.50 28.63
CA ARG A 416 -15.49 11.72 28.16
C ARG A 416 -15.92 10.86 26.98
N VAL A 417 -15.81 11.44 25.79
CA VAL A 417 -16.13 10.80 24.50
C VAL A 417 -14.93 11.00 23.60
N PHE A 418 -14.68 10.01 22.75
CA PHE A 418 -13.63 10.10 21.75
C PHE A 418 -13.84 11.35 20.87
N GLY A 419 -12.78 12.16 20.75
CA GLY A 419 -12.79 13.43 20.02
C GLY A 419 -12.50 13.32 18.52
N GLY A 420 -12.26 12.12 18.00
CA GLY A 420 -11.83 11.89 16.62
C GLY A 420 -10.31 11.83 16.46
N THR A 421 -9.86 11.50 15.25
CA THR A 421 -8.42 11.37 14.89
C THR A 421 -7.75 12.70 14.56
N TYR A 422 -8.48 13.82 14.61
CA TYR A 422 -7.99 15.15 14.24
C TYR A 422 -6.64 15.54 14.89
N PRO A 423 -6.40 15.30 16.21
CA PRO A 423 -5.09 15.64 16.79
C PRO A 423 -3.92 14.93 16.11
N ALA A 424 -4.11 13.66 15.74
CA ALA A 424 -3.06 12.90 15.07
C ALA A 424 -2.79 13.43 13.66
N GLU A 425 -3.85 13.75 12.92
CA GLU A 425 -3.75 14.31 11.57
C GLU A 425 -3.08 15.69 11.57
N CYS A 426 -3.49 16.58 12.48
CA CYS A 426 -2.93 17.91 12.61
C CYS A 426 -1.44 17.88 12.94
N LEU A 427 -1.01 17.03 13.87
CA LEU A 427 0.40 16.92 14.28
C LEU A 427 1.29 16.34 13.17
N LEU A 428 0.77 15.43 12.35
CA LEU A 428 1.49 14.87 11.19
C LEU A 428 1.57 15.86 10.03
N GLU A 429 0.48 16.59 9.77
CA GLU A 429 0.40 17.59 8.72
C GLU A 429 1.36 18.76 9.01
N ALA A 430 1.39 19.23 10.26
CA ALA A 430 2.31 20.27 10.70
C ALA A 430 3.78 19.81 10.78
N GLY A 431 4.05 18.51 10.61
CA GLY A 431 5.40 17.95 10.71
C GLY A 431 5.95 17.91 12.13
N VAL A 432 5.10 18.09 13.15
CA VAL A 432 5.47 17.95 14.56
C VAL A 432 5.76 16.49 14.88
N ILE A 433 5.00 15.57 14.30
CA ILE A 433 5.22 14.14 14.42
C ILE A 433 5.59 13.57 13.06
N THR A 434 6.59 12.68 13.06
CA THR A 434 7.00 11.91 11.88
C THR A 434 6.89 10.42 12.16
N VAL A 435 6.62 9.66 11.11
CA VAL A 435 6.47 8.20 11.19
C VAL A 435 7.52 7.49 10.36
N ALA A 436 8.15 6.45 10.90
CA ALA A 436 9.13 5.66 10.16
C ALA A 436 8.50 5.05 8.90
N LYS A 437 9.21 5.11 7.76
CA LYS A 437 8.75 4.53 6.49
C LYS A 437 8.33 3.05 6.62
N THR A 438 9.03 2.29 7.46
CA THR A 438 8.75 0.87 7.73
C THR A 438 7.48 0.65 8.54
N TYR A 439 7.10 1.59 9.41
CA TYR A 439 5.90 1.53 10.25
C TYR A 439 4.66 2.13 9.58
N TYR A 440 4.84 2.84 8.46
CA TYR A 440 3.78 3.59 7.79
C TYR A 440 2.53 2.75 7.46
N SER A 441 2.71 1.51 6.98
CA SER A 441 1.60 0.60 6.68
C SER A 441 0.79 0.22 7.92
N GLN A 442 1.48 -0.02 9.05
CA GLN A 442 0.86 -0.31 10.33
C GLN A 442 0.14 0.92 10.89
N TYR A 443 0.74 2.10 10.78
CA TYR A 443 0.10 3.37 11.13
C TYR A 443 -1.22 3.57 10.36
N GLN A 444 -1.19 3.41 9.02
CA GLN A 444 -2.38 3.53 8.19
C GLN A 444 -3.48 2.55 8.61
N TYR A 445 -3.12 1.30 8.89
CA TYR A 445 -4.06 0.30 9.41
C TYR A 445 -4.72 0.75 10.72
N ILE A 446 -3.93 1.24 11.68
CA ILE A 446 -4.44 1.67 12.99
C ILE A 446 -5.41 2.84 12.84
N VAL A 447 -5.04 3.88 12.08
CA VAL A 447 -5.88 5.07 11.89
C VAL A 447 -7.17 4.72 11.15
N ARG A 448 -7.10 3.96 10.06
CA ARG A 448 -8.30 3.51 9.32
C ARG A 448 -9.24 2.72 10.21
N ARG A 449 -8.70 1.78 11.00
CA ARG A 449 -9.47 1.01 11.97
C ARG A 449 -10.16 1.91 12.99
N THR A 450 -9.44 2.87 13.56
CA THR A 450 -9.99 3.78 14.56
C THR A 450 -11.07 4.68 13.96
N GLN A 451 -10.85 5.27 12.80
CA GLN A 451 -11.88 6.04 12.08
C GLN A 451 -13.10 5.19 11.70
N PHE A 452 -12.89 3.94 11.28
CA PHE A 452 -13.98 3.00 10.99
C PHE A 452 -14.79 2.65 12.25
N PHE A 453 -14.13 2.44 13.39
CA PHE A 453 -14.82 2.20 14.66
C PHE A 453 -15.57 3.42 15.16
N ASP A 454 -15.04 4.62 14.90
CA ASP A 454 -15.72 5.87 15.21
C ASP A 454 -16.97 6.07 14.34
N SER A 455 -16.90 5.75 13.04
CA SER A 455 -18.05 5.84 12.13
C SER A 455 -19.18 4.87 12.51
N LEU A 456 -18.84 3.72 13.10
CA LEU A 456 -19.78 2.78 13.69
C LEU A 456 -20.28 3.22 15.08
N GLY A 457 -19.70 4.27 15.66
CA GLY A 457 -20.02 4.79 16.99
C GLY A 457 -19.56 3.90 18.14
N LEU A 458 -18.59 3.00 17.93
CA LEU A 458 -18.19 2.00 18.93
C LEU A 458 -17.51 2.63 20.16
N PHE A 459 -16.92 3.82 20.02
CA PHE A 459 -16.27 4.50 21.13
C PHE A 459 -17.25 5.05 22.18
N CYS A 460 -18.55 5.13 21.88
CA CYS A 460 -19.55 5.53 22.88
C CYS A 460 -19.64 4.53 24.05
N PHE A 461 -19.32 3.25 23.82
CA PHE A 461 -19.40 2.19 24.82
C PHE A 461 -18.30 2.25 25.87
N GLN A 462 -17.21 2.99 25.65
CA GLN A 462 -16.11 3.14 26.62
C GLN A 462 -16.55 3.77 27.95
N SER A 463 -17.65 4.52 27.90
CA SER A 463 -18.22 5.24 29.03
C SER A 463 -19.40 4.51 29.68
N MET A 464 -19.77 3.34 29.16
CA MET A 464 -20.88 2.53 29.65
C MET A 464 -20.38 1.38 30.52
N ASP A 465 -21.18 0.98 31.50
CA ASP A 465 -20.95 -0.23 32.26
C ASP A 465 -21.31 -1.48 31.43
N HIS A 466 -20.71 -2.63 31.76
CA HIS A 466 -20.87 -3.86 30.98
C HIS A 466 -22.33 -4.31 30.82
N ALA A 467 -23.16 -4.15 31.86
CA ALA A 467 -24.57 -4.54 31.80
C ALA A 467 -25.36 -3.68 30.79
N SER A 468 -25.08 -2.38 30.74
CA SER A 468 -25.66 -1.48 29.72
C SER A 468 -25.20 -1.83 28.31
N VAL A 469 -23.92 -2.19 28.12
CA VAL A 469 -23.42 -2.63 26.80
C VAL A 469 -24.10 -3.94 26.37
N LEU A 470 -24.32 -4.87 27.30
CA LEU A 470 -24.99 -6.15 27.02
C LEU A 470 -26.47 -5.97 26.65
N ALA A 471 -27.16 -5.02 27.28
CA ALA A 471 -28.55 -4.70 27.00
C ALA A 471 -28.75 -3.85 25.73
N HIS A 472 -27.66 -3.41 25.08
CA HIS A 472 -27.74 -2.58 23.89
C HIS A 472 -28.36 -3.34 22.72
N THR A 473 -29.25 -2.69 21.95
CA THR A 473 -30.00 -3.33 20.85
C THR A 473 -29.12 -3.92 19.74
N LYS A 474 -27.92 -3.37 19.58
CA LYS A 474 -26.90 -3.85 18.63
C LYS A 474 -25.88 -4.82 19.25
N GLY A 475 -25.92 -5.05 20.56
CA GLY A 475 -24.99 -5.92 21.25
C GLY A 475 -25.40 -7.39 21.08
N LEU A 476 -24.49 -8.21 20.58
CA LEU A 476 -24.67 -9.65 20.48
C LEU A 476 -23.84 -10.36 21.56
N THR A 477 -24.48 -11.29 22.26
CA THR A 477 -23.78 -12.14 23.23
C THR A 477 -22.80 -13.07 22.51
N MET A 478 -21.75 -13.50 23.20
CA MET A 478 -20.83 -14.48 22.60
C MET A 478 -21.49 -15.83 22.34
N ALA A 479 -22.57 -16.18 23.07
CA ALA A 479 -23.37 -17.36 22.77
C ALA A 479 -24.03 -17.23 21.39
N GLN A 480 -24.68 -16.09 21.12
CA GLN A 480 -25.30 -15.82 19.82
C GLN A 480 -24.27 -15.78 18.69
N HIS A 481 -23.18 -15.04 18.88
CA HIS A 481 -22.09 -14.98 17.90
C HIS A 481 -21.49 -16.38 17.61
N ARG A 482 -21.33 -17.25 18.61
CA ARG A 482 -20.89 -18.65 18.38
C ARG A 482 -21.90 -19.44 17.55
N ALA A 483 -23.20 -19.24 17.78
CA ALA A 483 -24.26 -19.90 17.02
C ALA A 483 -24.27 -19.43 15.55
N ASP A 484 -24.15 -18.12 15.31
CA ASP A 484 -24.12 -17.58 13.94
C ASP A 484 -22.83 -17.98 13.20
N LYS A 485 -21.70 -17.96 13.90
CA LYS A 485 -20.44 -18.51 13.37
C LYS A 485 -20.56 -20.00 13.02
N ALA A 486 -21.29 -20.79 13.80
CA ALA A 486 -21.50 -22.21 13.50
C ALA A 486 -22.28 -22.40 12.19
N LYS A 487 -23.27 -21.55 11.90
CA LYS A 487 -24.01 -21.54 10.62
C LYS A 487 -23.07 -21.25 9.44
N ILE A 488 -22.23 -20.21 9.56
CA ILE A 488 -21.23 -19.86 8.55
C ILE A 488 -20.25 -21.04 8.32
N LEU A 489 -19.77 -21.65 9.40
CA LEU A 489 -18.85 -22.78 9.34
C LEU A 489 -19.48 -24.05 8.73
N ALA A 490 -20.80 -24.22 8.83
CA ALA A 490 -21.51 -25.31 8.14
C ALA A 490 -21.41 -25.13 6.62
N HIS A 491 -21.71 -23.94 6.10
CA HIS A 491 -21.55 -23.64 4.67
C HIS A 491 -20.10 -23.79 4.20
N VAL A 492 -19.13 -23.31 4.98
CA VAL A 492 -17.70 -23.51 4.67
C VAL A 492 -17.33 -24.99 4.66
N ARG A 493 -17.89 -25.80 5.55
CA ARG A 493 -17.66 -27.26 5.56
C ARG A 493 -18.19 -27.90 4.29
N ASP A 494 -19.37 -27.51 3.84
CA ASP A 494 -19.99 -28.06 2.62
C ASP A 494 -19.19 -27.67 1.38
N TYR A 495 -18.78 -26.40 1.26
CA TYR A 495 -17.86 -25.94 0.22
C TYR A 495 -16.55 -26.74 0.22
N ARG A 496 -15.93 -26.95 1.38
CA ARG A 496 -14.71 -27.76 1.51
C ARG A 496 -14.92 -29.23 1.14
N ASN A 497 -16.09 -29.80 1.41
CA ASN A 497 -16.40 -31.18 1.03
C ASN A 497 -16.47 -31.30 -0.48
N LEU A 498 -17.20 -30.39 -1.13
CA LEU A 498 -17.32 -30.32 -2.58
C LEU A 498 -15.96 -30.12 -3.24
N GLN A 499 -15.17 -29.15 -2.77
CA GLN A 499 -13.84 -28.86 -3.29
C GLN A 499 -12.87 -30.05 -3.10
N ARG A 500 -12.97 -30.80 -2.00
CA ARG A 500 -12.19 -32.04 -1.81
C ARG A 500 -12.58 -33.12 -2.79
N GLN A 501 -13.86 -33.28 -3.10
CA GLN A 501 -14.33 -34.24 -4.09
C GLN A 501 -13.80 -33.87 -5.47
N GLN A 502 -13.92 -32.60 -5.87
CA GLN A 502 -13.39 -32.08 -7.13
C GLN A 502 -11.87 -32.29 -7.22
N ALA A 503 -11.10 -31.88 -6.20
CA ALA A 503 -9.65 -32.05 -6.20
C ALA A 503 -9.21 -33.52 -6.30
N ARG A 504 -9.94 -34.46 -5.66
CA ARG A 504 -9.64 -35.90 -5.78
C ARG A 504 -9.87 -36.42 -7.19
N LEU A 505 -11.01 -36.06 -7.79
CA LEU A 505 -11.34 -36.46 -9.16
C LEU A 505 -10.31 -35.89 -10.15
N ALA A 506 -9.96 -34.62 -10.01
CA ALA A 506 -8.97 -33.95 -10.84
C ALA A 506 -7.60 -34.63 -10.76
N LEU A 507 -7.13 -34.94 -9.54
CA LEU A 507 -5.85 -35.60 -9.32
C LEU A 507 -5.84 -37.04 -9.87
N GLN A 508 -6.95 -37.78 -9.73
CA GLN A 508 -7.09 -39.12 -10.30
C GLN A 508 -7.08 -39.09 -11.84
N ALA A 509 -7.81 -38.15 -12.45
CA ALA A 509 -7.82 -37.96 -13.90
C ALA A 509 -6.42 -37.62 -14.43
N GLN A 510 -5.70 -36.71 -13.76
CA GLN A 510 -4.33 -36.35 -14.14
C GLN A 510 -3.35 -37.52 -14.02
N GLN A 511 -3.52 -38.40 -13.02
CA GLN A 511 -2.72 -39.63 -12.90
C GLN A 511 -2.97 -40.62 -14.04
N GLN A 512 -4.19 -40.61 -14.59
CA GLN A 512 -4.58 -41.42 -15.75
C GLN A 512 -4.22 -40.74 -17.08
N GLY A 513 -3.63 -39.54 -17.06
CA GLY A 513 -3.30 -38.77 -18.26
C GLY A 513 -4.48 -38.03 -18.90
N ASP A 514 -5.61 -37.90 -18.20
CA ASP A 514 -6.75 -37.08 -18.64
C ASP A 514 -6.64 -35.65 -18.08
N TYR A 515 -6.48 -34.69 -18.98
CA TYR A 515 -6.32 -33.27 -18.64
C TYR A 515 -7.54 -32.40 -19.00
N ARG A 516 -8.73 -32.99 -19.22
CA ARG A 516 -9.95 -32.25 -19.60
C ARG A 516 -10.31 -31.11 -18.64
N GLU A 517 -10.16 -31.31 -17.33
CA GLU A 517 -10.44 -30.26 -16.33
C GLU A 517 -9.43 -29.10 -16.42
N VAL A 518 -8.16 -29.40 -16.74
CA VAL A 518 -7.14 -28.37 -17.00
C VAL A 518 -7.50 -27.57 -18.25
N ILE A 519 -8.02 -28.22 -19.29
CA ILE A 519 -8.51 -27.53 -20.50
C ILE A 519 -9.73 -26.65 -20.20
N ALA A 520 -10.68 -27.13 -19.41
CA ALA A 520 -11.85 -26.34 -19.00
C ALA A 520 -11.42 -25.10 -18.22
N THR A 521 -10.47 -25.27 -17.29
CA THR A 521 -9.88 -24.17 -16.50
C THR A 521 -9.11 -23.19 -17.41
N LEU A 522 -8.31 -23.71 -18.35
CA LEU A 522 -7.61 -22.90 -19.34
C LEU A 522 -8.59 -22.06 -20.17
N LYS A 523 -9.70 -22.65 -20.63
CA LYS A 523 -10.70 -21.92 -21.41
C LYS A 523 -11.29 -20.78 -20.59
N HIS A 524 -11.63 -21.00 -19.32
CA HIS A 524 -12.11 -19.96 -18.43
C HIS A 524 -11.08 -18.83 -18.25
N ASN A 525 -9.81 -19.18 -17.99
CA ASN A 525 -8.74 -18.20 -17.82
C ASN A 525 -8.46 -17.41 -19.11
N LEU A 526 -8.52 -18.05 -20.28
CA LEU A 526 -8.39 -17.38 -21.57
C LEU A 526 -9.56 -16.42 -21.82
N THR A 527 -10.80 -16.79 -21.48
CA THR A 527 -11.94 -15.87 -21.59
C THR A 527 -11.79 -14.66 -20.67
N ARG A 528 -11.30 -14.88 -19.43
CA ARG A 528 -11.01 -13.77 -18.50
C ARG A 528 -9.90 -12.86 -19.04
N PHE A 529 -8.83 -13.44 -19.56
CA PHE A 529 -7.72 -12.73 -20.18
C PHE A 529 -8.17 -11.93 -21.41
N GLU A 530 -8.98 -12.54 -22.28
CA GLU A 530 -9.55 -11.92 -23.48
C GLU A 530 -10.36 -10.68 -23.11
N HIS A 531 -11.26 -10.80 -22.13
CA HIS A 531 -12.08 -9.67 -21.69
C HIS A 531 -11.23 -8.47 -21.22
N ILE A 532 -10.17 -8.73 -20.45
CA ILE A 532 -9.24 -7.69 -19.99
C ILE A 532 -8.46 -7.10 -21.18
N ALA A 533 -8.00 -7.95 -22.11
CA ALA A 533 -7.28 -7.50 -23.30
C ALA A 533 -8.14 -6.59 -24.20
N GLU A 534 -9.40 -6.95 -24.42
CA GLU A 534 -10.35 -6.14 -25.18
C GLU A 534 -10.54 -4.77 -24.53
N GLN A 535 -10.80 -4.75 -23.21
CA GLN A 535 -10.92 -3.52 -22.45
C GLN A 535 -9.66 -2.67 -22.52
N SER A 536 -8.47 -3.27 -22.37
CA SER A 536 -7.21 -2.54 -22.43
C SER A 536 -6.91 -1.96 -23.81
N VAL A 537 -7.16 -2.69 -24.90
CA VAL A 537 -6.97 -2.20 -26.27
C VAL A 537 -7.90 -1.01 -26.56
N VAL A 538 -9.17 -1.12 -26.17
CA VAL A 538 -10.15 -0.05 -26.35
C VAL A 538 -9.80 1.17 -25.49
N GLN A 539 -9.57 0.99 -24.19
CA GLN A 539 -9.26 2.09 -23.26
C GLN A 539 -7.94 2.78 -23.57
N MET A 540 -6.93 2.04 -24.06
CA MET A 540 -5.69 2.63 -24.57
C MET A 540 -5.98 3.58 -25.74
N SER A 541 -6.81 3.15 -26.68
CA SER A 541 -7.14 3.94 -27.89
C SER A 541 -8.06 5.11 -27.58
N SER A 542 -9.19 4.88 -26.91
CA SER A 542 -10.17 5.92 -26.56
C SER A 542 -9.63 6.87 -25.50
N GLY A 543 -8.86 6.38 -24.53
CA GLY A 543 -8.24 7.21 -23.49
C GLY A 543 -7.18 8.15 -24.07
N LEU A 544 -6.36 7.66 -25.01
CA LEU A 544 -5.40 8.49 -25.73
C LEU A 544 -6.12 9.55 -26.59
N ALA A 545 -7.15 9.16 -27.34
CA ALA A 545 -7.96 10.11 -28.12
C ALA A 545 -8.58 11.18 -27.21
N SER A 546 -9.19 10.77 -26.09
CA SER A 546 -9.77 11.67 -25.11
C SER A 546 -8.76 12.68 -24.57
N ALA A 547 -7.54 12.23 -24.30
CA ALA A 547 -6.47 13.08 -23.79
C ALA A 547 -5.92 14.06 -24.83
N LEU A 548 -5.72 13.60 -26.08
CA LEU A 548 -5.10 14.40 -27.14
C LEU A 548 -6.06 15.41 -27.75
N PHE A 549 -7.37 15.11 -27.75
CA PHE A 549 -8.40 15.91 -28.40
C PHE A 549 -9.27 16.69 -27.41
N HIS A 550 -8.99 16.58 -26.10
CA HIS A 550 -9.77 17.20 -25.03
C HIS A 550 -11.27 16.88 -25.09
N LEU A 551 -11.61 15.66 -25.54
CA LEU A 551 -13.00 15.21 -25.79
C LEU A 551 -13.82 14.96 -24.52
N ARG A 552 -13.20 14.98 -23.35
CA ARG A 552 -13.86 14.78 -22.06
C ARG A 552 -13.40 15.85 -21.09
N PHE A 553 -14.34 16.51 -20.43
CA PHE A 553 -14.07 17.11 -19.14
C PHE A 553 -13.59 16.01 -18.18
N HIS A 554 -12.48 16.22 -17.49
CA HIS A 554 -11.94 15.27 -16.52
C HIS A 554 -12.87 15.19 -15.29
N THR A 555 -13.93 14.40 -15.40
CA THR A 555 -14.85 14.06 -14.29
C THR A 555 -14.41 12.79 -13.56
N HIS A 556 -13.40 12.10 -14.08
CA HIS A 556 -12.84 10.91 -13.48
C HIS A 556 -11.71 11.26 -12.52
N ASP A 557 -11.66 10.52 -11.42
CA ASP A 557 -10.59 10.56 -10.42
C ASP A 557 -9.18 10.28 -10.98
N VAL A 558 -9.08 9.65 -12.16
CA VAL A 558 -7.83 9.32 -12.85
C VAL A 558 -7.86 9.93 -14.24
N SER A 559 -6.77 10.58 -14.64
CA SER A 559 -6.68 11.23 -15.95
C SER A 559 -6.78 10.20 -17.09
N ALA A 560 -7.40 10.60 -18.22
CA ALA A 560 -7.51 9.75 -19.39
C ALA A 560 -6.14 9.34 -19.97
N VAL A 561 -5.13 10.21 -19.81
CA VAL A 561 -3.73 9.93 -20.18
C VAL A 561 -3.17 8.78 -19.34
N ASP A 562 -3.34 8.84 -18.03
CA ASP A 562 -2.81 7.82 -17.12
C ASP A 562 -3.51 6.48 -17.35
N MET A 563 -4.84 6.50 -17.55
CA MET A 563 -5.59 5.31 -17.93
C MET A 563 -5.06 4.69 -19.23
N ALA A 564 -4.81 5.51 -20.25
CA ALA A 564 -4.27 5.03 -21.53
C ALA A 564 -2.85 4.44 -21.36
N ASN A 565 -1.98 5.12 -20.62
CA ASN A 565 -0.60 4.67 -20.38
C ASN A 565 -0.55 3.33 -19.62
N ILE A 566 -1.41 3.14 -18.61
CA ILE A 566 -1.48 1.88 -17.84
C ILE A 566 -2.02 0.75 -18.71
N ASN A 567 -3.03 1.00 -19.54
CA ASN A 567 -3.53 -0.01 -20.48
C ASN A 567 -2.50 -0.33 -21.59
N GLN A 568 -1.75 0.66 -22.06
CA GLN A 568 -0.65 0.45 -23.00
C GLN A 568 0.45 -0.42 -22.37
N LEU A 569 0.83 -0.15 -21.12
CA LEU A 569 1.76 -0.99 -20.37
C LEU A 569 1.23 -2.42 -20.26
N TRP A 570 -0.06 -2.60 -19.94
CA TRP A 570 -0.69 -3.90 -19.88
C TRP A 570 -0.60 -4.67 -21.21
N CYS A 571 -0.95 -4.02 -22.33
CA CYS A 571 -0.87 -4.61 -23.67
C CYS A 571 0.57 -5.06 -24.00
N GLN A 572 1.57 -4.24 -23.67
CA GLN A 572 2.98 -4.58 -23.88
C GLN A 572 3.44 -5.79 -23.06
N LEU A 573 2.96 -5.89 -21.81
CA LEU A 573 3.30 -7.00 -20.91
C LEU A 573 2.69 -8.33 -21.34
N HIS A 574 1.49 -8.30 -21.90
CA HIS A 574 0.66 -9.50 -22.06
C HIS A 574 0.42 -9.90 -23.52
N LEU A 575 0.41 -8.95 -24.45
CA LEU A 575 0.14 -9.19 -25.87
C LEU A 575 1.41 -9.21 -26.74
N GLY A 576 2.60 -9.06 -26.14
CA GLY A 576 3.88 -9.23 -26.83
C GLY A 576 4.26 -10.68 -27.15
N ALA A 577 3.38 -11.65 -26.89
CA ALA A 577 3.62 -13.06 -27.19
C ALA A 577 3.70 -13.29 -28.71
N THR A 578 4.74 -13.99 -29.16
CA THR A 578 4.95 -14.35 -30.58
C THR A 578 4.51 -15.78 -30.89
N THR A 579 4.30 -16.61 -29.87
CA THR A 579 3.90 -18.01 -30.01
C THR A 579 2.70 -18.35 -29.13
N ALA A 580 1.93 -19.36 -29.53
CA ALA A 580 0.82 -19.87 -28.72
C ALA A 580 1.29 -20.36 -27.33
N ASP A 581 2.49 -20.94 -27.25
CA ASP A 581 3.06 -21.41 -25.99
C ASP A 581 3.33 -20.26 -24.99
N GLN A 582 3.81 -19.12 -25.48
CA GLN A 582 4.01 -17.93 -24.64
C GLN A 582 2.68 -17.34 -24.17
N LEU A 583 1.66 -17.36 -25.03
CA LEU A 583 0.32 -16.91 -24.66
C LEU A 583 -0.30 -17.83 -23.60
N LEU A 584 -0.16 -19.14 -23.74
CA LEU A 584 -0.60 -20.11 -22.72
C LEU A 584 0.16 -19.94 -21.39
N ALA A 585 1.45 -19.61 -21.43
CA ALA A 585 2.24 -19.34 -20.23
C ALA A 585 1.76 -18.10 -19.45
N SER A 586 0.96 -17.22 -20.06
CA SER A 586 0.36 -16.07 -19.36
C SER A 586 -0.82 -16.46 -18.45
N VAL A 587 -1.46 -17.60 -18.71
CA VAL A 587 -2.68 -18.06 -18.03
C VAL A 587 -2.54 -19.44 -17.36
N LEU A 588 -1.40 -20.12 -17.56
CA LEU A 588 -1.07 -21.41 -16.97
C LEU A 588 0.26 -21.36 -16.23
N THR A 589 0.49 -22.32 -15.34
CA THR A 589 1.82 -22.54 -14.75
C THR A 589 2.68 -23.41 -15.66
N PRO A 590 4.02 -23.32 -15.56
CA PRO A 590 4.94 -24.16 -16.35
C PRO A 590 4.73 -25.67 -16.14
N ALA A 591 4.19 -26.08 -14.99
CA ALA A 591 3.85 -27.47 -14.72
C ALA A 591 2.62 -27.92 -15.54
N GLN A 592 1.54 -27.14 -15.52
CA GLN A 592 0.34 -27.47 -16.30
C GLN A 592 0.58 -27.39 -17.80
N GLN A 593 1.39 -26.44 -18.27
CA GLN A 593 1.77 -26.38 -19.67
C GLN A 593 2.52 -27.65 -20.11
N ARG A 594 3.45 -28.16 -19.29
CA ARG A 594 4.14 -29.43 -19.57
C ARG A 594 3.18 -30.62 -19.57
N ASN A 595 2.22 -30.66 -18.65
CA ASN A 595 1.18 -31.69 -18.62
C ASN A 595 0.31 -31.66 -19.88
N LEU A 596 -0.08 -30.48 -20.37
CA LEU A 596 -0.83 -30.38 -21.62
C LEU A 596 0.00 -30.86 -22.80
N THR A 597 1.30 -30.54 -22.87
CA THR A 597 2.17 -30.98 -23.97
C THR A 597 2.39 -32.49 -24.03
N SER A 598 2.17 -33.24 -22.93
CA SER A 598 2.30 -34.70 -22.94
C SER A 598 1.11 -35.38 -23.63
N SER A 599 -0.06 -34.75 -23.64
CA SER A 599 -1.27 -35.22 -24.33
C SER A 599 -1.48 -34.48 -25.66
N THR A 600 -1.38 -35.22 -26.76
CA THR A 600 -1.47 -34.62 -28.11
C THR A 600 -2.84 -33.99 -28.39
N SER A 601 -3.93 -34.64 -27.99
CA SER A 601 -5.29 -34.12 -28.18
C SER A 601 -5.52 -32.84 -27.39
N ASP A 602 -5.06 -32.82 -26.14
CA ASP A 602 -5.30 -31.73 -25.20
C ASP A 602 -4.46 -30.50 -25.56
N TYR A 603 -3.23 -30.72 -26.04
CA TYR A 603 -2.39 -29.65 -26.55
C TYR A 603 -2.96 -29.02 -27.83
N LEU A 604 -3.53 -29.82 -28.74
CA LEU A 604 -4.21 -29.30 -29.93
C LEU A 604 -5.47 -28.50 -29.57
N ALA A 605 -6.22 -28.93 -28.56
CA ALA A 605 -7.37 -28.19 -28.04
C ALA A 605 -6.93 -26.86 -27.41
N ALA A 606 -5.95 -26.88 -26.52
CA ALA A 606 -5.40 -25.70 -25.85
C ALA A 606 -4.90 -24.65 -26.86
N THR A 607 -4.14 -25.07 -27.86
CA THR A 607 -3.65 -24.17 -28.91
C THR A 607 -4.74 -23.68 -29.85
N SER A 608 -5.82 -24.44 -30.04
CA SER A 608 -6.99 -23.96 -30.78
C SER A 608 -7.73 -22.85 -30.04
N PHE A 609 -7.92 -22.97 -28.72
CA PHE A 609 -8.53 -21.90 -27.92
C PHE A 609 -7.68 -20.64 -27.92
N ALA A 610 -6.36 -20.78 -27.79
CA ALA A 610 -5.42 -19.65 -27.90
C ALA A 610 -5.49 -18.97 -29.29
N ALA A 611 -5.55 -19.76 -30.38
CA ALA A 611 -5.65 -19.24 -31.74
C ALA A 611 -7.00 -18.54 -32.01
N GLU A 612 -8.10 -19.09 -31.51
CA GLU A 612 -9.43 -18.49 -31.61
C GLU A 612 -9.51 -17.15 -30.87
N MET A 613 -8.98 -17.10 -29.64
CA MET A 613 -8.87 -15.88 -28.85
C MET A 613 -8.00 -14.83 -29.56
N ALA A 614 -6.83 -15.24 -30.07
CA ALA A 614 -5.94 -14.34 -30.80
C ALA A 614 -6.60 -13.77 -32.07
N ASN A 615 -7.40 -14.57 -32.78
CA ASN A 615 -8.17 -14.10 -33.93
C ASN A 615 -9.22 -13.06 -33.53
N ARG A 616 -9.98 -13.29 -32.45
CA ARG A 616 -10.98 -12.32 -31.95
C ARG A 616 -10.32 -11.01 -31.52
N LEU A 617 -9.26 -11.08 -30.71
CA LEU A 617 -8.49 -9.90 -30.30
C LEU A 617 -7.89 -9.15 -31.50
N SER A 618 -7.41 -9.85 -32.53
CA SER A 618 -6.88 -9.21 -33.74
C SER A 618 -7.92 -8.37 -34.48
N ARG A 619 -9.20 -8.76 -34.43
CA ARG A 619 -10.32 -8.00 -35.01
C ARG A 619 -10.66 -6.78 -34.17
N VAL A 620 -10.60 -6.89 -32.84
CA VAL A 620 -10.76 -5.74 -31.94
C VAL A 620 -9.68 -4.71 -32.22
N ILE A 621 -8.41 -5.13 -32.36
CA ILE A 621 -7.32 -4.24 -32.74
C ILE A 621 -7.52 -3.64 -34.14
N ASP A 622 -7.99 -4.45 -35.11
CA ASP A 622 -8.30 -3.97 -36.47
C ASP A 622 -9.31 -2.82 -36.44
N SER A 623 -10.36 -2.96 -35.63
CA SER A 623 -11.36 -1.91 -35.45
C SER A 623 -10.76 -0.61 -34.89
N GLN A 624 -9.84 -0.70 -33.92
CA GLN A 624 -9.20 0.49 -33.34
C GLN A 624 -8.21 1.14 -34.32
N LEU A 625 -7.48 0.34 -35.10
CA LEU A 625 -6.61 0.83 -36.17
C LEU A 625 -7.40 1.58 -37.24
N GLN A 626 -8.56 1.05 -37.66
CA GLN A 626 -9.46 1.72 -38.61
C GLN A 626 -10.01 3.03 -38.05
N CYS A 627 -10.34 3.09 -36.75
CA CYS A 627 -10.77 4.34 -36.11
C CYS A 627 -9.66 5.41 -36.14
N TRP A 628 -8.41 5.00 -35.94
CA TRP A 628 -7.27 5.91 -35.96
C TRP A 628 -6.84 6.35 -37.36
N SER A 629 -6.85 5.46 -38.36
CA SER A 629 -6.35 5.78 -39.71
C SER A 629 -7.09 6.96 -40.34
N GLY A 630 -8.42 6.94 -40.32
CA GLY A 630 -9.25 8.02 -40.87
C GLY A 630 -9.07 9.35 -40.14
N THR A 631 -8.69 9.33 -38.86
CA THR A 631 -8.41 10.55 -38.08
C THR A 631 -6.98 11.05 -38.36
N LEU A 632 -6.00 10.15 -38.44
CA LEU A 632 -4.60 10.47 -38.69
C LEU A 632 -4.37 11.07 -40.08
N ASP A 633 -5.05 10.55 -41.11
CA ASP A 633 -4.98 11.08 -42.48
C ASP A 633 -5.50 12.52 -42.55
N LYS A 634 -6.61 12.81 -41.87
CA LYS A 634 -7.18 14.16 -41.82
C LYS A 634 -6.30 15.14 -41.05
N LEU A 635 -5.72 14.72 -39.93
CA LEU A 635 -4.84 15.56 -39.10
C LEU A 635 -3.49 15.83 -39.75
N SER A 636 -2.90 14.83 -40.44
CA SER A 636 -1.64 15.01 -41.19
C SER A 636 -1.82 15.93 -42.40
N ALA A 637 -2.95 15.82 -43.11
CA ALA A 637 -3.32 16.75 -44.18
C ALA A 637 -3.50 18.18 -43.66
N LEU A 638 -4.02 18.35 -42.44
CA LEU A 638 -4.17 19.66 -41.81
C LEU A 638 -2.81 20.30 -41.48
N LEU A 639 -1.87 19.55 -40.88
CA LEU A 639 -0.54 20.04 -40.53
C LEU A 639 0.28 20.44 -41.77
N SER A 640 0.06 19.75 -42.90
CA SER A 640 0.81 19.96 -44.14
C SER A 640 0.35 21.19 -44.94
N ARG A 641 -0.77 21.83 -44.58
CA ARG A 641 -1.30 23.01 -45.28
C ARG A 641 -0.64 24.29 -44.75
N PRO A 642 0.01 25.10 -45.60
CA PRO A 642 0.49 26.42 -45.19
C PRO A 642 -0.71 27.35 -44.96
N CYS A 643 -0.96 27.73 -43.72
CA CYS A 643 -2.03 28.67 -43.35
C CYS A 643 -1.44 30.01 -42.90
N THR A 644 -1.94 31.09 -43.50
CA THR A 644 -1.61 32.48 -43.13
C THR A 644 -2.59 33.07 -42.10
N ASP A 645 -3.76 32.45 -41.94
CA ASP A 645 -4.78 32.80 -40.94
C ASP A 645 -4.81 31.75 -39.81
N GLY A 646 -4.76 32.21 -38.56
CA GLY A 646 -4.76 31.36 -37.36
C GLY A 646 -6.10 30.70 -37.05
N LYS A 647 -7.24 31.25 -37.51
CA LYS A 647 -8.58 30.75 -37.12
C LYS A 647 -9.07 29.57 -37.97
N ALA A 648 -8.74 29.55 -39.26
CA ALA A 648 -9.14 28.49 -40.20
C ALA A 648 -8.60 27.08 -39.88
N PRO A 649 -7.32 26.89 -39.49
CA PRO A 649 -6.82 25.55 -39.14
C PRO A 649 -7.42 25.02 -37.83
N ILE A 650 -7.71 25.90 -36.86
CA ILE A 650 -8.33 25.53 -35.59
C ILE A 650 -9.78 25.07 -35.81
N SER A 651 -10.56 25.76 -36.66
CA SER A 651 -11.93 25.33 -36.97
C SER A 651 -11.96 24.01 -37.75
N ALA A 652 -11.04 23.81 -38.69
CA ALA A 652 -10.88 22.55 -39.41
C ALA A 652 -10.50 21.39 -38.46
N TYR A 653 -9.61 21.63 -37.49
CA TYR A 653 -9.26 20.67 -36.45
C TYR A 653 -10.48 20.25 -35.62
N ARG A 654 -11.29 21.21 -35.17
CA ARG A 654 -12.52 20.94 -34.41
C ARG A 654 -13.48 20.07 -35.22
N ALA A 655 -13.72 20.41 -36.48
CA ALA A 655 -14.58 19.61 -37.37
C ALA A 655 -14.05 18.17 -37.55
N ILE A 656 -12.74 17.98 -37.68
CA ILE A 656 -12.13 16.64 -37.76
C ILE A 656 -12.39 15.83 -36.49
N ILE A 657 -12.27 16.46 -35.31
CA ILE A 657 -12.50 15.81 -34.01
C ILE A 657 -13.98 15.48 -33.80
N GLU A 658 -14.89 16.41 -34.11
CA GLU A 658 -16.34 16.21 -34.02
C GLU A 658 -16.83 15.07 -34.92
N CYS A 659 -16.16 14.88 -36.07
CA CYS A 659 -16.43 13.77 -36.99
C CYS A 659 -15.59 12.51 -36.70
N SER A 660 -14.80 12.50 -35.62
CA SER A 660 -13.97 11.35 -35.27
C SER A 660 -14.81 10.24 -34.62
N PRO A 661 -14.42 8.97 -34.75
CA PRO A 661 -15.09 7.85 -34.07
C PRO A 661 -15.06 7.94 -32.54
N TYR A 662 -14.24 8.84 -32.00
CA TYR A 662 -14.05 9.06 -30.56
C TYR A 662 -14.81 10.29 -30.05
N ALA A 663 -15.49 11.02 -30.92
CA ALA A 663 -16.28 12.20 -30.56
C ALA A 663 -17.33 11.85 -29.51
N LEU A 664 -17.51 12.73 -28.53
CA LEU A 664 -18.61 12.70 -27.58
C LEU A 664 -19.52 13.89 -27.85
N ASP A 665 -20.80 13.78 -27.48
CA ASP A 665 -21.78 14.85 -27.59
C ASP A 665 -21.37 16.05 -26.70
N GLY A 666 -20.65 17.04 -27.25
CA GLY A 666 -20.25 18.21 -26.46
C GLY A 666 -19.38 19.25 -27.17
N HIS A 667 -19.73 20.53 -26.98
CA HIS A 667 -19.08 21.71 -27.55
C HIS A 667 -17.88 22.23 -26.71
N ASP A 668 -17.16 21.36 -26.00
CA ASP A 668 -16.14 21.79 -25.00
C ASP A 668 -14.91 22.48 -25.62
N ASN A 669 -14.66 22.26 -26.92
CA ASN A 669 -13.57 22.92 -27.64
C ASN A 669 -13.89 24.38 -28.05
N MET A 670 -15.06 24.92 -27.73
CA MET A 670 -15.50 26.23 -28.22
C MET A 670 -14.58 27.38 -27.73
N PHE A 671 -14.07 27.28 -26.50
CA PHE A 671 -13.22 28.29 -25.87
C PHE A 671 -11.71 28.09 -26.09
N TRP A 672 -11.30 27.00 -26.75
CA TRP A 672 -9.89 26.69 -27.00
C TRP A 672 -9.37 27.41 -28.25
N ASN A 673 -8.57 28.48 -28.07
CA ASN A 673 -8.07 29.31 -29.18
C ASN A 673 -6.55 29.59 -29.06
N PRO A 674 -5.69 28.57 -29.31
CA PRO A 674 -4.24 28.72 -29.24
C PRO A 674 -3.67 29.64 -30.34
N SER A 675 -2.45 30.13 -30.15
CA SER A 675 -1.69 30.74 -31.26
C SER A 675 -1.39 29.70 -32.34
N LEU A 676 -1.25 30.12 -33.60
CA LEU A 676 -0.96 29.22 -34.73
C LEU A 676 0.33 28.40 -34.50
N THR A 677 1.37 29.03 -33.93
CA THR A 677 2.64 28.38 -33.59
C THR A 677 2.44 27.29 -32.54
N SER A 678 1.74 27.60 -31.45
CA SER A 678 1.44 26.63 -30.38
C SER A 678 0.55 25.49 -30.88
N PHE A 679 -0.43 25.80 -31.74
CA PHE A 679 -1.30 24.82 -32.39
C PHE A 679 -0.50 23.83 -33.24
N ASN A 680 0.38 24.32 -34.13
CA ASN A 680 1.19 23.47 -35.00
C ASN A 680 2.16 22.58 -34.21
N GLN A 681 2.79 23.11 -33.15
CA GLN A 681 3.65 22.33 -32.26
C GLN A 681 2.87 21.23 -31.54
N MET A 682 1.68 21.56 -31.00
CA MET A 682 0.80 20.61 -30.34
C MET A 682 0.33 19.52 -31.32
N LEU A 683 -0.13 19.91 -32.52
CA LEU A 683 -0.61 18.98 -33.54
C LEU A 683 0.49 18.01 -33.99
N ALA A 684 1.72 18.50 -34.20
CA ALA A 684 2.87 17.66 -34.53
C ALA A 684 3.20 16.67 -33.40
N LYS A 685 3.19 17.12 -32.14
CA LYS A 685 3.40 16.25 -30.97
C LYS A 685 2.30 15.19 -30.84
N ASN A 686 1.04 15.57 -31.05
CA ASN A 686 -0.11 14.68 -30.98
C ASN A 686 -0.04 13.63 -32.10
N LEU A 687 0.29 14.03 -33.33
CA LEU A 687 0.50 13.10 -34.45
C LEU A 687 1.61 12.09 -34.14
N ALA A 688 2.75 12.52 -33.60
CA ALA A 688 3.82 11.60 -33.21
C ALA A 688 3.34 10.54 -32.20
N ARG A 689 2.56 10.94 -31.19
CA ARG A 689 2.00 10.01 -30.19
C ARG A 689 0.96 9.06 -30.78
N ILE A 690 0.10 9.55 -31.68
CA ILE A 690 -0.90 8.71 -32.35
C ILE A 690 -0.19 7.68 -33.24
N THR A 691 0.82 8.10 -34.01
CA THR A 691 1.61 7.19 -34.85
C THR A 691 2.28 6.11 -34.02
N GLU A 692 2.91 6.45 -32.88
CA GLU A 692 3.49 5.46 -31.97
C GLU A 692 2.46 4.42 -31.49
N ASN A 693 1.27 4.87 -31.10
CA ASN A 693 0.19 3.98 -30.67
C ASN A 693 -0.33 3.08 -31.81
N VAL A 694 -0.47 3.63 -33.02
CA VAL A 694 -0.87 2.88 -34.22
C VAL A 694 0.18 1.83 -34.59
N THR A 695 1.47 2.17 -34.55
CA THR A 695 2.55 1.21 -34.80
C THR A 695 2.53 0.07 -33.79
N LEU A 696 2.32 0.39 -32.51
CA LEU A 696 2.20 -0.61 -31.47
C LEU A 696 1.01 -1.56 -31.71
N LEU A 697 -0.17 -1.01 -31.98
CA LEU A 697 -1.35 -1.82 -32.27
C LEU A 697 -1.14 -2.72 -33.50
N SER A 698 -0.49 -2.21 -34.55
CA SER A 698 -0.13 -2.97 -35.74
C SER A 698 0.81 -4.15 -35.42
N ASP A 699 1.85 -3.92 -34.61
CA ASP A 699 2.80 -4.97 -34.21
C ASP A 699 2.11 -6.07 -33.39
N ILE A 700 1.26 -5.68 -32.43
CA ILE A 700 0.46 -6.63 -31.64
C ILE A 700 -0.49 -7.42 -32.57
N GLN A 701 -1.15 -6.74 -33.52
CA GLN A 701 -2.05 -7.40 -34.46
C GLN A 701 -1.31 -8.44 -35.32
N ALA A 702 -0.12 -8.10 -35.83
CA ALA A 702 0.70 -9.00 -36.62
C ALA A 702 1.07 -10.26 -35.82
N ASN A 703 1.48 -10.10 -34.56
CA ASN A 703 1.78 -11.20 -33.66
C ASN A 703 0.56 -12.10 -33.40
N LEU A 704 -0.60 -11.52 -33.11
CA LEU A 704 -1.84 -12.28 -32.89
C LEU A 704 -2.30 -13.03 -34.15
N ARG A 705 -2.19 -12.41 -35.33
CA ARG A 705 -2.48 -13.07 -36.63
C ARG A 705 -1.51 -14.22 -36.91
N ALA A 706 -0.23 -14.07 -36.55
CA ALA A 706 0.76 -15.13 -36.65
C ALA A 706 0.41 -16.31 -35.72
N ILE A 707 0.02 -16.04 -34.47
CA ILE A 707 -0.44 -17.07 -33.53
C ILE A 707 -1.69 -17.79 -34.07
N ALA A 708 -2.69 -17.03 -34.55
CA ALA A 708 -3.94 -17.59 -35.07
C ALA A 708 -3.73 -18.51 -36.28
N SER A 709 -2.83 -18.13 -37.20
CA SER A 709 -2.58 -18.87 -38.46
C SER A 709 -1.55 -19.99 -38.31
N GLN A 710 -0.51 -19.80 -37.49
CA GLN A 710 0.62 -20.72 -37.38
C GLN A 710 0.57 -21.61 -36.14
N GLY A 711 -0.18 -21.25 -35.09
CA GLY A 711 -0.18 -21.95 -33.80
C GLY A 711 -0.43 -23.46 -33.95
N ARG A 712 -1.51 -23.85 -34.64
CA ARG A 712 -1.80 -25.27 -34.92
C ARG A 712 -0.75 -25.95 -35.79
N ARG A 713 -0.17 -25.24 -36.76
CA ARG A 713 0.86 -25.78 -37.68
C ARG A 713 2.19 -26.02 -36.96
N GLN A 714 2.58 -25.12 -36.07
CA GLN A 714 3.79 -25.25 -35.26
C GLN A 714 3.68 -26.43 -34.28
N VAL A 715 2.52 -26.59 -33.64
CA VAL A 715 2.26 -27.74 -32.77
C VAL A 715 2.27 -29.05 -33.54
N THR A 716 1.54 -29.13 -34.66
CA THR A 716 1.52 -30.36 -35.47
C THR A 716 2.89 -30.73 -36.02
N ARG A 717 3.79 -29.77 -36.28
CA ARG A 717 5.19 -30.07 -36.63
C ARG A 717 5.97 -30.72 -35.49
N LYS A 718 5.75 -30.30 -34.23
CA LYS A 718 6.42 -30.85 -33.03
C LYS A 718 5.93 -32.24 -32.63
N LEU A 719 4.78 -32.70 -33.17
CA LEU A 719 4.23 -34.04 -32.88
C LEU A 719 5.01 -35.16 -33.58
N SER A 720 5.20 -36.27 -32.87
CA SER A 720 5.73 -37.52 -33.42
C SER A 720 4.81 -38.08 -34.53
N LEU A 721 5.34 -38.92 -35.42
CA LEU A 721 4.55 -39.58 -36.47
C LEU A 721 3.38 -40.40 -35.87
N ALA A 722 3.63 -41.12 -34.78
CA ALA A 722 2.62 -41.91 -34.06
C ALA A 722 1.51 -41.01 -33.49
N SER A 723 1.87 -39.87 -32.91
CA SER A 723 0.93 -38.87 -32.40
C SER A 723 0.06 -38.28 -33.52
N LYS A 724 0.65 -37.98 -34.69
CA LYS A 724 -0.09 -37.49 -35.86
C LYS A 724 -1.12 -38.51 -36.37
N LEU A 725 -0.76 -39.78 -36.41
CA LEU A 725 -1.66 -40.87 -36.83
C LEU A 725 -2.82 -41.05 -35.83
N SER A 726 -2.56 -40.98 -34.52
CA SER A 726 -3.60 -41.11 -33.49
C SER A 726 -4.70 -40.04 -33.57
N VAL A 727 -4.33 -38.81 -33.93
CA VAL A 727 -5.26 -37.69 -34.12
C VAL A 727 -6.11 -37.86 -35.38
N LEU A 728 -5.54 -38.47 -36.43
CA LEU A 728 -6.26 -38.76 -37.68
C LEU A 728 -7.26 -39.90 -37.47
N THR A 729 -6.92 -40.93 -36.70
CA THR A 729 -7.85 -42.03 -36.36
C THR A 729 -8.99 -41.58 -35.45
N GLN A 730 -8.75 -40.63 -34.53
CA GLN A 730 -9.81 -40.03 -33.70
C GLN A 730 -10.76 -39.10 -34.47
N ARG A 731 -10.39 -38.64 -35.67
CA ARG A 731 -11.26 -37.86 -36.56
C ARG A 731 -12.13 -38.72 -37.48
N ALA A 732 -11.78 -40.00 -37.63
CA ALA A 732 -12.48 -40.96 -38.50
C ALA A 732 -13.50 -41.82 -37.72
N ALA A 733 -13.50 -41.75 -36.39
CA ALA A 733 -14.52 -42.27 -35.48
C ALA A 733 -15.36 -41.10 -34.97
#